data_AF-A0A7S4T267-F1
#
_entry.id   AF-A0A7S4T267-F1
#
_cell.length_a   1.000
_cell.length_b   1.000
_cell.length_c   1.000
_cell.angle_alpha   90.00
_cell.angle_beta   90.00
_cell.angle_gamma   90.00
#
_symmetry.space_group_name_H-M   'P 1'
#
loop_
_entity.id
_entity.type
_entity.pdbx_description
1 polymer ?
#
loop_
_entity_poly.entity_id
_entity_poly.type
_entity_poly.pdbx_seq_one_letter_code
_entity_poly.pdbx_strand_id
1 'polypeptide(L)'
;GGCGGRGGARLAMCPPGVAAPWHLGDGRIRGVPALGERCRERGPANAAAASASGGARRSSWRGSLGGVVQLWCGTSLERLDIDAILGPKILQADGRMGFMDEAADWFHLDSADQKLLAYKAAKQNRQMAKTVKEMAARAEEDAWERAASESPATRTRMRCELETKRAAVQWTPIGLETVSEGHDKFAPGMIYGLPFPWSEETLVQLGPAWLTQAFHACRSMPKSNRVTKVVVDAAKITAGNNSGKFLFEVEYAQPDPSLHTRLFAKVPFPMTAATKSDRFSSSVYKQPMDLMEINSYRLFESFFPTKIPRFYYGDISNETSNFILITERVAFAELDGTGRRSLAPFEVEGPYEKCKDFQLRERDAEYYSQLMRVSARIAAAHKTGRFGSEELLASSGLSRPRAGSDWRAWGGNPAAATGLPPQDLRQKLAMAVDFVSSTARPLYPGYVREERFQRKFMSTMMTRAAYHAEIDFWKHSHPDYVALGHQNLNIDNAYFWRDAGGRLDCGIYDFGGFGSSCLGHKLYWIFNCSDFEQFRDNLDDYLRTFIDTYRTDGGPHIDVEVLRMQVILTALENLQFMVLAVPNCFKMCAAKEWATIKDRHDPRISENVDGKSTLRTTLHCLGNGVRILEELRADEVLESWVREVYVGAWGQEAKTDAIIRGLPA
;
A
#
# COMPACT_ATOMS: atom_id res chain seq x y z
N GLY A 1 -30.98 18.17 41.62
CA GLY A 1 -31.39 19.57 41.83
C GLY A 1 -30.29 20.46 41.31
N GLY A 2 -30.65 21.49 40.52
CA GLY A 2 -29.73 22.48 39.96
C GLY A 2 -29.92 22.69 38.46
N CYS A 3 -30.81 23.59 38.09
CA CYS A 3 -31.26 23.93 36.74
C CYS A 3 -30.37 24.97 36.03
N GLY A 4 -30.48 24.98 34.69
CA GLY A 4 -30.28 26.15 33.81
C GLY A 4 -29.54 25.76 32.52
N GLY A 5 -30.03 25.91 31.29
CA GLY A 5 -31.24 26.52 30.78
C GLY A 5 -30.98 27.10 29.38
N ARG A 6 -31.53 26.42 28.35
CA ARG A 6 -32.03 26.92 27.05
C ARG A 6 -31.08 27.53 26.00
N GLY A 7 -31.29 27.11 24.75
CA GLY A 7 -31.06 27.93 23.56
C GLY A 7 -30.85 27.14 22.27
N GLY A 8 -31.94 26.63 21.66
CA GLY A 8 -31.89 26.01 20.33
C GLY A 8 -32.23 27.00 19.21
N ALA A 9 -31.81 26.68 17.99
CA ALA A 9 -32.50 27.08 16.76
C ALA A 9 -32.15 26.12 15.62
N ARG A 10 -33.18 25.46 15.09
CA ARG A 10 -33.21 24.75 13.79
C ARG A 10 -33.37 25.77 12.68
N LEU A 11 -32.87 25.48 11.48
CA LEU A 11 -33.45 25.97 10.23
C LEU A 11 -33.27 24.95 9.10
N ALA A 12 -34.30 24.91 8.26
CA ALA A 12 -34.71 23.79 7.42
C ALA A 12 -34.25 23.91 5.96
N MET A 13 -34.30 22.77 5.27
CA MET A 13 -34.24 22.63 3.81
C MET A 13 -35.42 23.29 3.09
N CYS A 14 -35.22 23.72 1.83
CA CYS A 14 -35.96 23.24 0.62
C CYS A 14 -35.62 24.08 -0.65
N PRO A 15 -35.96 23.61 -1.88
CA PRO A 15 -35.18 23.81 -3.11
C PRO A 15 -35.96 24.61 -4.21
N PRO A 16 -35.95 24.25 -5.52
CA PRO A 16 -35.38 25.06 -6.62
C PRO A 16 -36.41 25.59 -7.64
N GLY A 17 -35.99 26.44 -8.59
CA GLY A 17 -36.61 26.45 -9.93
C GLY A 17 -36.73 27.78 -10.70
N VAL A 18 -36.47 27.65 -12.00
CA VAL A 18 -37.15 28.24 -13.17
C VAL A 18 -36.70 29.61 -13.73
N ALA A 19 -36.64 29.61 -15.07
CA ALA A 19 -36.10 30.55 -16.04
C ALA A 19 -37.01 31.73 -16.43
N ALA A 20 -36.41 32.72 -17.11
CA ALA A 20 -36.79 33.33 -18.41
C ALA A 20 -36.56 34.87 -18.44
N PRO A 21 -36.85 35.62 -19.52
CA PRO A 21 -35.99 35.85 -20.71
C PRO A 21 -35.80 37.35 -21.02
N TRP A 22 -34.80 37.78 -21.80
CA TRP A 22 -34.86 39.08 -22.52
C TRP A 22 -34.14 39.09 -23.87
N HIS A 23 -34.82 39.69 -24.85
CA HIS A 23 -34.47 39.89 -26.25
C HIS A 23 -33.59 41.14 -26.51
N LEU A 24 -32.77 41.04 -27.56
CA LEU A 24 -32.30 42.00 -28.58
C LEU A 24 -32.22 43.52 -28.29
N GLY A 25 -31.06 44.12 -28.59
CA GLY A 25 -30.92 45.56 -28.86
C GLY A 25 -29.49 46.08 -29.05
N ASP A 26 -29.10 46.25 -30.32
CA ASP A 26 -28.13 47.19 -30.90
C ASP A 26 -26.63 47.20 -30.60
N GLY A 27 -25.88 47.27 -31.71
CA GLY A 27 -24.43 47.22 -31.80
C GLY A 27 -23.72 48.51 -31.39
N ARG A 28 -22.56 48.33 -30.75
CA ARG A 28 -21.37 49.18 -30.80
C ARG A 28 -20.19 48.37 -30.30
N ILE A 29 -19.15 48.24 -31.12
CA ILE A 29 -17.87 47.65 -30.74
C ILE A 29 -17.30 48.51 -29.59
N ARG A 30 -17.17 47.94 -28.39
CA ARG A 30 -16.54 48.59 -27.23
C ARG A 30 -15.57 47.63 -26.55
N GLY A 31 -14.31 48.10 -26.47
CA GLY A 31 -13.35 47.89 -25.38
C GLY A 31 -13.13 46.47 -24.87
N VAL A 32 -11.97 45.90 -25.19
CA VAL A 32 -11.41 44.74 -24.48
C VAL A 32 -11.29 45.08 -22.98
N PRO A 33 -11.78 44.23 -22.04
CA PRO A 33 -11.61 44.47 -20.62
C PRO A 33 -10.13 44.38 -20.22
N ALA A 34 -9.73 45.17 -19.22
CA ALA A 34 -8.38 45.21 -18.68
C ALA A 34 -7.86 43.80 -18.31
N LEU A 35 -6.81 43.35 -18.99
CA LEU A 35 -6.09 42.10 -18.71
C LEU A 35 -5.37 42.24 -17.36
N GLY A 36 -5.70 41.38 -16.39
CA GLY A 36 -4.98 41.26 -15.12
C GLY A 36 -3.73 40.39 -15.30
N GLU A 37 -2.56 40.92 -14.99
CA GLU A 37 -1.25 40.27 -15.21
C GLU A 37 -0.54 39.95 -13.88
N ARG A 38 0.23 38.85 -13.85
CA ARG A 38 1.27 38.59 -12.83
C ARG A 38 2.50 38.01 -13.52
N CYS A 39 3.67 38.64 -13.36
CA CYS A 39 4.97 38.10 -13.77
C CYS A 39 5.74 37.61 -12.54
N ARG A 40 6.50 36.52 -12.67
CA ARG A 40 7.43 36.03 -11.64
C ARG A 40 8.85 36.11 -12.17
N GLU A 41 9.75 36.76 -11.43
CA GLU A 41 11.18 36.85 -11.76
C GLU A 41 11.87 35.49 -11.57
N ARG A 42 12.81 35.16 -12.46
CA ARG A 42 13.92 34.23 -12.15
C ARG A 42 15.12 35.09 -11.75
N GLY A 43 15.40 35.21 -10.45
CA GLY A 43 16.64 35.77 -9.93
C GLY A 43 17.62 34.68 -9.47
N PRO A 44 18.94 34.91 -9.51
CA PRO A 44 19.93 34.00 -8.97
C PRO A 44 19.89 33.98 -7.43
N ALA A 45 20.46 32.92 -6.83
CA ALA A 45 20.48 32.70 -5.39
C ALA A 45 21.07 33.89 -4.61
N ASN A 46 20.22 34.63 -3.89
CA ASN A 46 20.45 35.19 -2.55
C ASN A 46 19.27 36.11 -2.19
N ALA A 47 18.42 35.69 -1.25
CA ALA A 47 17.31 36.48 -0.74
C ALA A 47 17.48 36.69 0.76
N ALA A 48 17.93 37.89 1.14
CA ALA A 48 17.71 38.44 2.46
C ALA A 48 17.15 39.86 2.31
N ALA A 49 16.04 40.10 3.01
CA ALA A 49 15.40 41.38 3.31
C ALA A 49 14.78 42.20 2.15
N ALA A 50 13.44 42.21 2.08
CA ALA A 50 12.67 43.44 1.89
C ALA A 50 11.20 43.25 2.31
N SER A 51 10.78 44.05 3.29
CA SER A 51 9.47 44.10 3.91
C SER A 51 8.48 45.01 3.20
N ALA A 52 7.20 44.63 3.29
CA ALA A 52 6.00 45.45 3.43
C ALA A 52 6.06 46.95 3.05
N SER A 53 5.61 47.26 1.84
CA SER A 53 4.85 48.49 1.56
C SER A 53 3.83 48.18 0.45
N GLY A 54 2.55 48.14 0.84
CA GLY A 54 1.42 47.88 -0.03
C GLY A 54 1.17 49.02 -1.00
N GLY A 55 1.63 48.84 -2.23
CA GLY A 55 1.15 49.52 -3.42
C GLY A 55 1.25 48.52 -4.55
N ALA A 56 0.13 48.18 -5.19
CA ALA A 56 0.14 47.31 -6.37
C ALA A 56 0.92 48.03 -7.49
N ARG A 57 2.24 47.80 -7.55
CA ARG A 57 3.06 48.22 -8.69
C ARG A 57 2.42 47.59 -9.93
N ARG A 58 1.87 48.42 -10.81
CA ARG A 58 1.47 48.01 -12.16
C ARG A 58 2.70 47.33 -12.78
N SER A 59 2.63 46.03 -13.02
CA SER A 59 3.68 45.32 -13.73
C SER A 59 3.81 45.93 -15.11
N SER A 60 4.97 46.51 -15.42
CA SER A 60 5.28 46.87 -16.81
C SER A 60 5.40 45.57 -17.60
N TRP A 61 4.69 45.51 -18.72
CA TRP A 61 4.80 44.40 -19.66
C TRP A 61 6.25 44.25 -20.11
N ARG A 62 6.83 43.06 -19.91
CA ARG A 62 8.20 42.71 -20.30
C ARG A 62 8.24 41.69 -21.43
N GLY A 63 7.16 41.55 -22.20
CA GLY A 63 7.02 40.52 -23.23
C GLY A 63 8.18 40.52 -24.25
N SER A 64 8.72 41.69 -24.60
CA SER A 64 9.89 41.82 -25.48
C SER A 64 11.18 41.21 -24.93
N LEU A 65 11.28 40.96 -23.62
CA LEU A 65 12.46 40.36 -22.99
C LEU A 65 12.36 38.82 -22.88
N GLY A 66 11.26 38.24 -23.37
CA GLY A 66 10.97 36.82 -23.25
C GLY A 66 10.66 36.38 -21.81
N GLY A 67 10.56 35.06 -21.61
CA GLY A 67 10.25 34.41 -20.35
C GLY A 67 8.80 33.95 -20.24
N VAL A 68 8.40 33.60 -19.02
CA VAL A 68 7.08 33.00 -18.76
C VAL A 68 6.12 34.04 -18.22
N VAL A 69 5.00 34.23 -18.90
CA VAL A 69 3.89 35.10 -18.46
C VAL A 69 2.67 34.26 -18.07
N GLN A 70 1.82 34.82 -17.20
CA GLN A 70 0.52 34.24 -16.86
C GLN A 70 -0.60 35.17 -17.31
N LEU A 71 -1.54 34.65 -18.11
CA LEU A 71 -2.60 35.42 -18.76
C LEU A 71 -3.96 34.79 -18.46
N TRP A 72 -4.94 35.62 -18.08
CA TRP A 72 -6.31 35.17 -17.93
C TRP A 72 -6.97 35.02 -19.30
N CYS A 73 -7.31 33.78 -19.69
CA CYS A 73 -8.00 33.46 -20.94
C CYS A 73 -9.44 33.04 -20.64
N GLY A 74 -10.31 34.03 -20.36
CA GLY A 74 -11.68 33.78 -19.92
C GLY A 74 -11.72 33.32 -18.46
N THR A 75 -12.06 32.06 -18.23
CA THR A 75 -12.21 31.47 -16.87
C THR A 75 -10.97 30.75 -16.34
N SER A 76 -9.87 30.70 -17.10
CA SER A 76 -8.63 30.03 -16.68
C SER A 76 -7.44 30.97 -16.76
N LEU A 77 -6.46 30.73 -15.88
CA LEU A 77 -5.15 31.37 -15.91
C LEU A 77 -4.18 30.47 -16.67
N GLU A 78 -3.74 30.90 -17.84
CA GLU A 78 -2.84 30.16 -18.72
C GLU A 78 -1.39 30.62 -18.53
N ARG A 79 -0.46 29.67 -18.60
CA ARG A 79 0.98 29.93 -18.54
C ARG A 79 1.56 29.87 -19.95
N LEU A 80 2.19 30.95 -20.39
CA LEU A 80 2.74 31.08 -21.74
C LEU A 80 4.23 31.38 -21.67
N ASP A 81 5.02 30.64 -22.44
CA ASP A 81 6.45 30.90 -22.62
C ASP A 81 6.64 31.79 -23.87
N ILE A 82 7.45 32.82 -23.73
CA ILE A 82 7.73 33.82 -24.77
C ILE A 82 9.23 33.81 -25.02
N ASP A 83 9.63 33.58 -26.26
CA ASP A 83 10.99 33.80 -26.70
C ASP A 83 11.22 35.30 -26.95
N ALA A 84 12.37 35.82 -26.54
CA ALA A 84 12.66 37.25 -26.64
C ALA A 84 12.73 37.74 -28.10
N ILE A 85 13.01 36.85 -29.05
CA ILE A 85 13.18 37.17 -30.48
C ILE A 85 11.98 36.66 -31.26
N LEU A 86 11.59 35.41 -31.05
CA LEU A 86 10.57 34.71 -31.84
C LEU A 86 9.14 34.89 -31.30
N GLY A 87 9.00 35.53 -30.13
CA GLY A 87 7.72 35.81 -29.51
C GLY A 87 7.07 34.59 -28.84
N PRO A 88 5.73 34.58 -28.69
CA PRO A 88 5.04 33.59 -27.87
C PRO A 88 5.09 32.19 -28.50
N LYS A 89 5.46 31.20 -27.69
CA LYS A 89 5.46 29.80 -28.10
C LYS A 89 4.04 29.26 -28.15
N ILE A 90 3.69 28.64 -29.28
CA ILE A 90 2.40 27.99 -29.48
C ILE A 90 2.51 26.48 -29.57
N LEU A 91 1.56 25.76 -28.98
CA LEU A 91 1.42 24.32 -29.15
C LEU A 91 0.83 24.04 -30.54
N GLN A 92 1.44 23.11 -31.26
CA GLN A 92 1.01 22.66 -32.59
C GLN A 92 0.23 21.35 -32.50
N ALA A 93 -0.43 20.97 -33.61
CA ALA A 93 -1.28 19.78 -33.68
C ALA A 93 -0.52 18.46 -33.49
N ASP A 94 0.78 18.43 -33.78
CA ASP A 94 1.66 17.29 -33.54
C ASP A 94 2.19 17.22 -32.09
N GLY A 95 1.74 18.12 -31.22
CA GLY A 95 2.15 18.23 -29.83
C GLY A 95 3.48 18.96 -29.62
N ARG A 96 4.16 19.44 -30.68
CA ARG A 96 5.40 20.22 -30.55
C ARG A 96 5.11 21.69 -30.31
N MET A 97 6.12 22.40 -29.79
CA MET A 97 6.06 23.86 -29.63
C MET A 97 6.62 24.53 -30.89
N GLY A 98 5.88 25.50 -31.42
CA GLY A 98 6.29 26.41 -32.50
C GLY A 98 6.08 27.87 -32.10
N PHE A 99 6.05 28.77 -33.08
CA PHE A 99 5.85 30.21 -32.89
C PHE A 99 4.72 30.72 -33.78
N MET A 100 4.09 31.84 -33.39
CA MET A 100 3.09 32.49 -34.24
C MET A 100 3.78 33.20 -35.39
N ASP A 101 3.35 32.95 -36.64
CA ASP A 101 3.86 33.68 -37.80
C ASP A 101 3.61 35.19 -37.68
N GLU A 102 2.49 35.58 -37.06
CA GLU A 102 2.13 36.97 -36.73
C GLU A 102 3.14 37.65 -35.78
N ALA A 103 4.03 36.89 -35.14
CA ALA A 103 5.05 37.36 -34.22
C ALA A 103 6.47 37.36 -34.83
N ALA A 104 6.60 37.25 -36.16
CA ALA A 104 7.90 37.18 -36.85
C ALA A 104 8.82 38.40 -36.61
N ASP A 105 8.30 39.48 -36.03
CA ASP A 105 9.10 40.64 -35.58
C ASP A 105 8.74 41.07 -34.14
N TRP A 106 8.58 40.09 -33.25
CA TRP A 106 8.11 40.28 -31.88
C TRP A 106 8.77 41.45 -31.14
N PHE A 107 10.09 41.59 -31.31
CA PHE A 107 10.90 42.59 -30.61
C PHE A 107 10.51 44.03 -30.97
N HIS A 108 10.05 44.28 -32.21
CA HIS A 108 9.70 45.60 -32.70
C HIS A 108 8.21 45.94 -32.56
N LEU A 109 7.38 44.97 -32.14
CA LEU A 109 5.98 45.22 -31.81
C LEU A 109 5.87 46.10 -30.56
N ASP A 110 4.86 46.97 -30.55
CA ASP A 110 4.56 47.74 -29.35
C ASP A 110 3.99 46.86 -28.23
N SER A 111 3.90 47.40 -27.02
CA SER A 111 3.43 46.64 -25.87
C SER A 111 1.97 46.19 -25.97
N ALA A 112 1.13 46.90 -26.73
CA ALA A 112 -0.27 46.53 -26.90
C ALA A 112 -0.42 45.33 -27.86
N ASP A 113 0.31 45.36 -28.97
CA ASP A 113 0.34 44.26 -29.94
C ASP A 113 0.97 43.00 -29.35
N GLN A 114 2.08 43.15 -28.61
CA GLN A 114 2.67 42.02 -27.88
C GLN A 114 1.67 41.39 -26.90
N LYS A 115 0.95 42.19 -26.12
CA LYS A 115 -0.09 41.66 -25.21
C LYS A 115 -1.19 40.93 -25.96
N LEU A 116 -1.65 41.49 -27.08
CA LEU A 116 -2.71 40.91 -27.89
C LEU A 116 -2.27 39.55 -28.47
N LEU A 117 -1.07 39.48 -29.05
CA LEU A 117 -0.51 38.24 -29.60
C LEU A 117 -0.24 37.21 -28.51
N ALA A 118 0.29 37.61 -27.35
CA ALA A 118 0.46 36.69 -26.23
C ALA A 118 -0.89 36.15 -25.72
N TYR A 119 -1.93 36.99 -25.65
CA TYR A 119 -3.27 36.54 -25.30
C TYR A 119 -3.84 35.56 -26.34
N LYS A 120 -3.68 35.86 -27.64
CA LYS A 120 -4.05 34.95 -28.73
C LYS A 120 -3.32 33.60 -28.61
N ALA A 121 -2.00 33.63 -28.40
CA ALA A 121 -1.16 32.44 -28.23
C ALA A 121 -1.61 31.61 -27.02
N ALA A 122 -1.87 32.24 -25.87
CA ALA A 122 -2.35 31.54 -24.69
C ALA A 122 -3.72 30.88 -24.92
N LYS A 123 -4.65 31.58 -25.59
CA LYS A 123 -5.96 31.02 -25.98
C LYS A 123 -5.81 29.86 -26.98
N GLN A 124 -4.92 30.00 -27.96
CA GLN A 124 -4.60 28.96 -28.92
C GLN A 124 -3.98 27.73 -28.24
N ASN A 125 -3.04 27.93 -27.31
CA ASN A 125 -2.43 26.84 -26.55
C ASN A 125 -3.45 26.10 -25.71
N ARG A 126 -4.38 26.81 -25.06
CA ARG A 126 -5.48 26.17 -24.32
C ARG A 126 -6.34 25.29 -25.23
N GLN A 127 -6.74 25.82 -26.38
CA GLN A 127 -7.56 25.08 -27.34
C GLN A 127 -6.81 23.90 -27.95
N MET A 128 -5.56 24.12 -28.36
CA MET A 128 -4.73 23.07 -28.95
C MET A 128 -4.36 22.00 -27.92
N ALA A 129 -4.11 22.36 -26.66
CA ALA A 129 -3.85 21.40 -25.60
C ALA A 129 -5.06 20.48 -25.39
N LYS A 130 -6.28 21.02 -25.48
CA LYS A 130 -7.51 20.21 -25.49
C LYS A 130 -7.53 19.26 -26.69
N THR A 131 -7.28 19.76 -27.91
CA THR A 131 -7.27 18.95 -29.13
C THR A 131 -6.18 17.86 -29.12
N VAL A 132 -4.94 18.19 -28.79
CA VAL A 132 -3.82 17.24 -28.65
C VAL A 132 -4.14 16.19 -27.60
N LYS A 133 -4.75 16.57 -26.47
CA LYS A 133 -5.20 15.62 -25.45
C LYS A 133 -6.29 14.68 -25.98
N GLU A 134 -7.26 15.19 -26.72
CA GLU A 134 -8.31 14.38 -27.35
C GLU A 134 -7.73 13.45 -28.43
N MET A 135 -6.79 13.92 -29.25
CA MET A 135 -6.10 13.10 -30.25
C MET A 135 -5.26 12.00 -29.60
N ALA A 136 -4.52 12.32 -28.54
CA ALA A 136 -3.75 11.33 -27.78
C ALA A 136 -4.67 10.27 -27.16
N ALA A 137 -5.79 10.68 -26.56
CA ALA A 137 -6.79 9.77 -26.00
C ALA A 137 -7.38 8.84 -27.08
N ARG A 138 -7.70 9.36 -28.26
CA ARG A 138 -8.16 8.55 -29.40
C ARG A 138 -7.08 7.60 -29.91
N ALA A 139 -5.85 8.07 -30.09
CA ALA A 139 -4.75 7.23 -30.55
C ALA A 139 -4.46 6.09 -29.56
N GLU A 140 -4.59 6.36 -28.25
CA GLU A 140 -4.47 5.35 -27.20
C GLU A 140 -5.64 4.35 -27.24
N GLU A 141 -6.86 4.81 -27.47
CA GLU A 141 -8.05 3.96 -27.66
C GLU A 141 -7.90 3.07 -28.90
N ASP A 142 -7.52 3.64 -30.05
CA ASP A 142 -7.25 2.90 -31.28
C ASP A 142 -6.14 1.86 -31.09
N ALA A 143 -5.09 2.20 -30.34
CA ALA A 143 -4.01 1.25 -30.02
C ALA A 143 -4.52 0.09 -29.16
N TRP A 144 -5.41 0.36 -28.20
CA TRP A 144 -6.04 -0.68 -27.40
C TRP A 144 -7.01 -1.55 -28.20
N GLU A 145 -7.76 -0.97 -29.13
CA GLU A 145 -8.64 -1.73 -30.03
C GLU A 145 -7.85 -2.65 -30.95
N ARG A 146 -6.72 -2.18 -31.51
CA ARG A 146 -5.80 -3.04 -32.26
C ARG A 146 -5.20 -4.14 -31.39
N ALA A 147 -4.97 -3.88 -30.10
CA ALA A 147 -4.49 -4.88 -29.15
C ALA A 147 -5.52 -6.00 -28.90
N ALA A 148 -6.79 -5.84 -29.28
CA ALA A 148 -7.80 -6.88 -29.07
C ALA A 148 -7.44 -8.21 -29.75
N SER A 149 -6.68 -8.18 -30.86
CA SER A 149 -6.18 -9.37 -31.56
C SER A 149 -4.86 -9.91 -31.01
N GLU A 150 -4.25 -9.26 -30.03
CA GLU A 150 -2.99 -9.68 -29.43
C GLU A 150 -3.18 -10.79 -28.40
N SER A 151 -2.07 -11.45 -28.03
CA SER A 151 -2.09 -12.47 -26.97
C SER A 151 -2.56 -11.87 -25.63
N PRO A 152 -3.17 -12.66 -24.73
CA PRO A 152 -3.55 -12.19 -23.39
C PRO A 152 -2.39 -11.55 -22.62
N ALA A 153 -1.18 -12.12 -22.70
CA ALA A 153 0.01 -11.59 -22.05
C ALA A 153 0.41 -10.21 -22.61
N THR A 154 0.36 -10.04 -23.93
CA THR A 154 0.62 -8.75 -24.60
C THR A 154 -0.40 -7.69 -24.15
N ARG A 155 -1.69 -8.05 -24.10
CA ARG A 155 -2.76 -7.13 -23.63
C ARG A 155 -2.56 -6.72 -22.18
N THR A 156 -2.22 -7.65 -21.28
CA THR A 156 -1.91 -7.33 -19.89
C THR A 156 -0.71 -6.40 -19.77
N ARG A 157 0.34 -6.62 -20.57
CA ARG A 157 1.50 -5.72 -20.61
C ARG A 157 1.13 -4.31 -21.06
N MET A 158 0.40 -4.19 -22.16
CA MET A 158 -0.08 -2.89 -22.65
C MET A 158 -0.97 -2.20 -21.62
N ARG A 159 -1.86 -2.93 -20.94
CA ARG A 159 -2.67 -2.41 -19.82
C ARG A 159 -1.78 -1.83 -18.74
N CYS A 160 -0.81 -2.59 -18.22
CA CYS A 160 0.10 -2.11 -17.18
C CYS A 160 0.89 -0.87 -17.62
N GLU A 161 1.44 -0.87 -18.84
CA GLU A 161 2.17 0.28 -19.39
C GLU A 161 1.30 1.54 -19.46
N LEU A 162 0.03 1.42 -19.82
CA LEU A 162 -0.92 2.53 -19.84
C LEU A 162 -1.29 2.99 -18.42
N GLU A 163 -1.49 2.05 -17.49
CA GLU A 163 -1.75 2.35 -16.09
C GLU A 163 -0.58 3.08 -15.40
N THR A 164 0.66 2.78 -15.78
CA THR A 164 1.85 3.49 -15.27
C THR A 164 1.96 4.93 -15.77
N LYS A 165 1.30 5.28 -16.89
CA LYS A 165 1.26 6.63 -17.45
C LYS A 165 0.12 7.48 -16.91
N ARG A 166 -0.84 6.87 -16.17
CA ARG A 166 -1.91 7.63 -15.51
C ARG A 166 -1.33 8.54 -14.43
N ALA A 167 -2.00 9.67 -14.21
CA ALA A 167 -1.66 10.54 -13.10
C ALA A 167 -1.73 9.77 -11.78
N ALA A 168 -0.69 9.92 -10.95
CA ALA A 168 -0.66 9.30 -9.63
C ALA A 168 -1.78 9.86 -8.76
N VAL A 169 -2.50 8.98 -8.09
CA VAL A 169 -3.53 9.34 -7.12
C VAL A 169 -2.88 9.60 -5.77
N GLN A 170 -3.30 10.67 -5.09
CA GLN A 170 -2.77 11.05 -3.79
C GLN A 170 -3.75 10.63 -2.70
N TRP A 171 -3.35 9.68 -1.85
CA TRP A 171 -4.12 9.30 -0.67
C TRP A 171 -4.08 10.42 0.37
N THR A 172 -5.26 10.80 0.87
CA THR A 172 -5.37 11.73 1.99
C THR A 172 -5.70 10.94 3.23
N PRO A 173 -4.88 10.99 4.30
CA PRO A 173 -5.19 10.26 5.51
C PRO A 173 -6.58 10.60 6.05
N ILE A 174 -7.38 9.56 6.29
CA ILE A 174 -8.76 9.68 6.76
C ILE A 174 -8.88 9.35 8.24
N GLY A 175 -9.85 9.98 8.92
CA GLY A 175 -10.12 9.78 10.34
C GLY A 175 -11.34 8.91 10.62
N LEU A 176 -11.57 8.62 11.90
CA LEU A 176 -12.72 7.83 12.37
C LEU A 176 -14.07 8.44 11.95
N GLU A 177 -14.18 9.77 11.93
CA GLU A 177 -15.37 10.52 11.55
C GLU A 177 -15.75 10.26 10.09
N THR A 178 -14.79 10.46 9.16
CA THR A 178 -14.98 10.20 7.71
C THR A 178 -15.49 8.78 7.45
N VAL A 179 -14.90 7.78 8.10
CA VAL A 179 -15.34 6.39 7.94
C VAL A 179 -16.75 6.20 8.54
N SER A 180 -16.99 6.75 9.74
CA SER A 180 -18.28 6.58 10.42
C SER A 180 -19.44 7.21 9.64
N GLU A 181 -19.22 8.34 9.00
CA GLU A 181 -20.24 9.10 8.27
C GLU A 181 -20.36 8.75 6.79
N GLY A 182 -19.32 8.17 6.19
CA GLY A 182 -19.22 7.93 4.75
C GLY A 182 -19.32 6.47 4.32
N HIS A 183 -19.14 5.50 5.23
CA HIS A 183 -19.00 4.08 4.85
C HIS A 183 -20.20 3.48 4.08
N ASP A 184 -21.39 4.05 4.20
CA ASP A 184 -22.63 3.59 3.58
C ASP A 184 -22.97 4.32 2.26
N LYS A 185 -22.09 5.19 1.77
CA LYS A 185 -22.31 6.03 0.59
C LYS A 185 -21.54 5.54 -0.63
N PHE A 186 -22.19 5.65 -1.80
CA PHE A 186 -21.48 5.63 -3.08
C PHE A 186 -20.68 6.91 -3.23
N ALA A 187 -19.40 6.76 -3.55
CA ALA A 187 -18.50 7.85 -3.89
C ALA A 187 -17.64 7.45 -5.07
N PRO A 188 -17.20 8.40 -5.91
CA PRO A 188 -16.29 8.11 -6.99
C PRO A 188 -14.96 7.55 -6.45
N GLY A 189 -14.43 6.57 -7.17
CA GLY A 189 -13.08 6.09 -6.97
C GLY A 189 -12.04 7.10 -7.44
N MET A 190 -10.89 7.11 -6.77
CA MET A 190 -9.80 8.03 -7.06
C MET A 190 -9.06 7.68 -8.35
N ILE A 191 -9.09 6.41 -8.77
CA ILE A 191 -8.32 5.92 -9.93
C ILE A 191 -9.13 6.07 -11.23
N TYR A 192 -10.37 5.59 -11.23
CA TYR A 192 -11.22 5.54 -12.43
C TYR A 192 -12.40 6.51 -12.39
N GLY A 193 -12.66 7.18 -11.26
CA GLY A 193 -13.73 8.18 -11.13
C GLY A 193 -15.15 7.60 -11.12
N LEU A 194 -15.29 6.28 -11.10
CA LEU A 194 -16.58 5.60 -11.07
C LEU A 194 -17.06 5.45 -9.62
N PRO A 195 -18.33 5.73 -9.29
CA PRO A 195 -18.94 5.17 -8.10
C PRO A 195 -18.87 3.64 -8.18
N PHE A 196 -18.51 2.97 -7.09
CA PHE A 196 -18.26 1.53 -7.08
C PHE A 196 -18.94 0.85 -5.87
N PRO A 197 -19.24 -0.47 -5.96
CA PRO A 197 -19.80 -1.22 -4.86
C PRO A 197 -18.71 -1.60 -3.84
N TRP A 198 -19.09 -1.77 -2.58
CA TRP A 198 -18.19 -2.16 -1.48
C TRP A 198 -18.73 -3.33 -0.67
N SER A 199 -19.76 -4.01 -1.18
CA SER A 199 -20.37 -5.20 -0.58
C SER A 199 -21.01 -6.09 -1.64
N GLU A 200 -21.41 -7.30 -1.24
CA GLU A 200 -22.18 -8.22 -2.09
C GLU A 200 -23.48 -7.56 -2.58
N GLU A 201 -24.21 -6.92 -1.66
CA GLU A 201 -25.51 -6.30 -1.94
C GLU A 201 -25.38 -5.13 -2.90
N THR A 202 -24.38 -4.27 -2.71
CA THR A 202 -24.14 -3.13 -3.60
C THR A 202 -23.62 -3.56 -4.96
N LEU A 203 -22.87 -4.67 -5.05
CA LEU A 203 -22.46 -5.25 -6.33
C LEU A 203 -23.68 -5.78 -7.10
N VAL A 204 -24.59 -6.49 -6.44
CA VAL A 204 -25.84 -6.95 -7.04
C VAL A 204 -26.71 -5.77 -7.48
N GLN A 205 -26.78 -4.72 -6.66
CA GLN A 205 -27.53 -3.49 -6.97
C GLN A 205 -27.02 -2.80 -8.23
N LEU A 206 -25.70 -2.67 -8.41
CA LEU A 206 -25.10 -2.03 -9.59
C LEU A 206 -25.06 -2.96 -10.82
N GLY A 207 -24.93 -4.26 -10.59
CA GLY A 207 -25.14 -5.31 -11.58
C GLY A 207 -24.16 -5.35 -12.77
N PRO A 208 -24.53 -6.08 -13.84
CA PRO A 208 -23.67 -6.32 -15.01
C PRO A 208 -23.22 -5.05 -15.75
N ALA A 209 -24.07 -4.02 -15.78
CA ALA A 209 -23.78 -2.77 -16.48
C ALA A 209 -22.57 -2.05 -15.85
N TRP A 210 -22.52 -2.00 -14.52
CA TRP A 210 -21.40 -1.42 -13.80
C TRP A 210 -20.11 -2.21 -14.01
N LEU A 211 -20.15 -3.55 -13.89
CA LEU A 211 -18.95 -4.36 -14.14
C LEU A 211 -18.41 -4.20 -15.56
N THR A 212 -19.31 -4.06 -16.55
CA THR A 212 -18.91 -3.76 -17.92
C THR A 212 -18.15 -2.45 -17.99
N GLN A 213 -18.70 -1.39 -17.39
CA GLN A 213 -18.04 -0.08 -17.34
C GLN A 213 -16.70 -0.13 -16.60
N ALA A 214 -16.64 -0.81 -15.46
CA ALA A 214 -15.46 -0.96 -14.62
C ALA A 214 -14.34 -1.71 -15.36
N PHE A 215 -14.64 -2.86 -15.96
CA PHE A 215 -13.66 -3.67 -16.71
C PHE A 215 -13.17 -2.98 -17.98
N HIS A 216 -14.02 -2.18 -18.63
CA HIS A 216 -13.59 -1.33 -19.74
C HIS A 216 -12.71 -0.16 -19.27
N ALA A 217 -13.03 0.46 -18.14
CA ALA A 217 -12.28 1.61 -17.61
C ALA A 217 -10.82 1.27 -17.28
N CYS A 218 -10.59 0.07 -16.75
CA CYS A 218 -9.27 -0.46 -16.42
C CYS A 218 -8.70 -1.41 -17.49
N ARG A 219 -9.39 -1.57 -18.62
CA ARG A 219 -8.96 -2.37 -19.78
C ARG A 219 -8.65 -3.84 -19.45
N SER A 220 -9.37 -4.42 -18.49
CA SER A 220 -9.28 -5.86 -18.17
C SER A 220 -10.15 -6.72 -19.10
N MET A 221 -11.11 -6.09 -19.79
CA MET A 221 -12.01 -6.71 -20.77
C MET A 221 -12.06 -5.91 -22.09
N PRO A 222 -12.15 -6.57 -23.26
CA PRO A 222 -12.32 -5.90 -24.56
C PRO A 222 -13.62 -5.07 -24.65
N LYS A 223 -13.57 -3.95 -25.38
CA LYS A 223 -14.73 -3.06 -25.61
C LYS A 223 -15.89 -3.74 -26.36
N SER A 224 -15.58 -4.72 -27.20
CA SER A 224 -16.56 -5.52 -27.95
C SER A 224 -17.36 -6.48 -27.06
N ASN A 225 -16.91 -6.73 -25.84
CA ASN A 225 -17.56 -7.64 -24.89
C ASN A 225 -18.21 -6.87 -23.73
N ARG A 226 -19.11 -7.54 -23.01
CA ARG A 226 -19.78 -6.99 -21.83
C ARG A 226 -20.16 -8.10 -20.86
N VAL A 227 -20.32 -7.75 -19.60
CA VAL A 227 -20.92 -8.64 -18.60
C VAL A 227 -22.43 -8.62 -18.78
N THR A 228 -23.06 -9.80 -18.84
CA THR A 228 -24.51 -9.96 -19.00
C THR A 228 -25.20 -10.40 -17.71
N LYS A 229 -24.47 -11.03 -16.79
CA LYS A 229 -25.00 -11.56 -15.55
C LYS A 229 -23.95 -11.55 -14.44
N VAL A 230 -24.42 -11.40 -13.20
CA VAL A 230 -23.62 -11.49 -11.97
C VAL A 230 -24.34 -12.40 -10.99
N VAL A 231 -23.63 -13.34 -10.39
CA VAL A 231 -24.16 -14.24 -9.35
C VAL A 231 -23.17 -14.28 -8.19
N VAL A 232 -23.56 -13.79 -7.02
CA VAL A 232 -22.73 -13.90 -5.81
C VAL A 232 -22.81 -15.33 -5.27
N ASP A 233 -21.65 -15.91 -4.94
CA ASP A 233 -21.59 -17.25 -4.37
C ASP A 233 -22.19 -17.27 -2.96
N ALA A 234 -22.88 -18.37 -2.63
CA ALA A 234 -23.35 -18.59 -1.26
C ALA A 234 -22.20 -18.86 -0.27
N ALA A 235 -21.04 -19.27 -0.77
CA ALA A 235 -19.85 -19.56 0.03
C ALA A 235 -19.30 -18.28 0.67
N LYS A 236 -19.24 -18.26 2.01
CA LYS A 236 -18.68 -17.13 2.76
C LYS A 236 -17.20 -17.32 2.99
N ILE A 237 -16.41 -16.31 2.63
CA ILE A 237 -14.98 -16.26 2.90
C ILE A 237 -14.77 -15.49 4.20
N THR A 238 -14.57 -16.23 5.30
CA THR A 238 -14.35 -15.65 6.64
C THR A 238 -12.87 -15.51 6.97
N ALA A 239 -11.97 -15.93 6.08
CA ALA A 239 -10.53 -15.86 6.31
C ALA A 239 -9.96 -14.43 6.17
N GLY A 240 -9.02 -14.09 7.06
CA GLY A 240 -8.24 -12.86 7.05
C GLY A 240 -8.81 -11.72 7.91
N ASN A 241 -7.93 -10.90 8.48
CA ASN A 241 -8.28 -10.00 9.59
C ASN A 241 -8.42 -8.52 9.22
N ASN A 242 -8.30 -8.14 7.94
CA ASN A 242 -8.21 -6.73 7.50
C ASN A 242 -9.26 -6.31 6.46
N SER A 243 -10.12 -7.20 5.96
CA SER A 243 -11.11 -6.86 4.95
C SER A 243 -12.22 -7.89 4.86
N GLY A 244 -13.39 -7.47 4.37
CA GLY A 244 -14.41 -8.36 3.83
C GLY A 244 -13.96 -8.98 2.50
N LYS A 245 -14.51 -10.15 2.18
CA LYS A 245 -14.21 -10.91 0.96
C LYS A 245 -15.45 -11.68 0.52
N PHE A 246 -15.66 -11.76 -0.79
CA PHE A 246 -16.70 -12.64 -1.34
C PHE A 246 -16.32 -13.13 -2.73
N LEU A 247 -16.96 -14.23 -3.13
CA LEU A 247 -16.81 -14.86 -4.44
C LEU A 247 -18.04 -14.56 -5.28
N PHE A 248 -17.86 -14.46 -6.59
CA PHE A 248 -18.98 -14.29 -7.51
C PHE A 248 -18.61 -14.79 -8.90
N GLU A 249 -19.64 -15.10 -9.69
CA GLU A 249 -19.54 -15.50 -11.08
C GLU A 249 -20.12 -14.44 -12.01
N VAL A 250 -19.55 -14.34 -13.21
CA VAL A 250 -20.01 -13.48 -14.29
C VAL A 250 -20.21 -14.28 -15.56
N GLU A 251 -21.21 -13.90 -16.35
CA GLU A 251 -21.37 -14.35 -17.74
C GLU A 251 -21.01 -13.19 -18.67
N TYR A 252 -20.27 -13.49 -19.74
CA TYR A 252 -19.93 -12.52 -20.77
C TYR A 252 -20.81 -12.70 -22.00
N ALA A 253 -21.14 -11.61 -22.69
CA ALA A 253 -21.94 -11.65 -23.92
C ALA A 253 -21.26 -12.46 -25.03
N GLN A 254 -19.93 -12.43 -25.08
CA GLN A 254 -19.11 -13.24 -25.97
C GLN A 254 -18.15 -14.08 -25.10
N PRO A 255 -18.17 -15.42 -25.22
CA PRO A 255 -17.17 -16.25 -24.56
C PRO A 255 -15.76 -15.85 -25.00
N ASP A 256 -14.88 -15.61 -24.05
CA ASP A 256 -13.46 -15.31 -24.30
C ASP A 256 -12.63 -16.18 -23.35
N PRO A 257 -11.84 -17.14 -23.86
CA PRO A 257 -11.06 -18.05 -23.02
C PRO A 257 -9.98 -17.35 -22.19
N SER A 258 -9.67 -16.09 -22.50
CA SER A 258 -8.79 -15.27 -21.70
C SER A 258 -9.52 -14.55 -20.55
N LEU A 259 -10.84 -14.62 -20.44
CA LEU A 259 -11.61 -14.02 -19.35
C LEU A 259 -12.13 -15.11 -18.40
N HIS A 260 -11.71 -15.02 -17.15
CA HIS A 260 -12.26 -15.77 -16.03
C HIS A 260 -13.70 -15.37 -15.73
N THR A 261 -14.57 -16.37 -15.60
CA THR A 261 -15.96 -16.19 -15.18
C THR A 261 -16.13 -16.28 -13.67
N ARG A 262 -15.17 -16.84 -12.95
CA ARG A 262 -15.17 -16.91 -11.48
C ARG A 262 -14.21 -15.89 -10.90
N LEU A 263 -14.74 -14.98 -10.09
CA LEU A 263 -14.02 -13.82 -9.59
C LEU A 263 -14.05 -13.78 -8.07
N PHE A 264 -13.08 -13.04 -7.54
CA PHE A 264 -12.92 -12.76 -6.12
C PHE A 264 -12.96 -11.25 -5.92
N ALA A 265 -13.70 -10.79 -4.89
CA ALA A 265 -13.72 -9.39 -4.49
C ALA A 265 -13.20 -9.24 -3.05
N LYS A 266 -12.26 -8.32 -2.87
CA LYS A 266 -11.85 -7.81 -1.56
C LYS A 266 -12.48 -6.43 -1.37
N VAL A 267 -13.12 -6.24 -0.23
CA VAL A 267 -13.88 -5.03 0.12
C VAL A 267 -13.68 -4.69 1.59
N PRO A 268 -14.04 -3.48 2.05
CA PRO A 268 -14.15 -3.17 3.47
C PRO A 268 -14.90 -4.21 4.29
N PHE A 269 -14.57 -4.30 5.58
CA PHE A 269 -15.52 -4.84 6.53
C PHE A 269 -16.77 -3.95 6.60
N PRO A 270 -17.97 -4.52 6.80
CA PRO A 270 -19.15 -3.72 7.06
C PRO A 270 -18.99 -2.97 8.40
N MET A 271 -19.73 -1.89 8.60
CA MET A 271 -19.69 -1.11 9.86
C MET A 271 -20.72 -1.66 10.86
N THR A 272 -20.56 -2.89 11.31
CA THR A 272 -21.48 -3.53 12.29
C THR A 272 -20.85 -3.59 13.69
N ALA A 273 -21.65 -3.87 14.73
CA ALA A 273 -21.14 -4.03 16.09
C ALA A 273 -19.99 -5.06 16.19
N ALA A 274 -20.05 -6.14 15.40
CA ALA A 274 -19.04 -7.19 15.38
C ALA A 274 -17.73 -6.79 14.65
N THR A 275 -17.82 -5.92 13.65
CA THR A 275 -16.72 -5.63 12.71
C THR A 275 -16.24 -4.18 12.72
N LYS A 276 -16.89 -3.30 13.49
CA LYS A 276 -16.55 -1.88 13.63
C LYS A 276 -15.09 -1.64 13.99
N SER A 277 -14.55 -2.42 14.92
CA SER A 277 -13.14 -2.30 15.32
C SER A 277 -12.18 -2.69 14.19
N ASP A 278 -12.51 -3.71 13.40
CA ASP A 278 -11.71 -4.15 12.26
C ASP A 278 -11.81 -3.19 11.08
N ARG A 279 -13.00 -2.62 10.85
CA ARG A 279 -13.24 -1.56 9.86
C ARG A 279 -12.39 -0.32 10.17
N PHE A 280 -12.34 0.11 11.42
CA PHE A 280 -11.43 1.20 11.82
C PHE A 280 -9.95 0.81 11.74
N SER A 281 -9.61 -0.42 12.15
CA SER A 281 -8.25 -0.94 12.05
C SER A 281 -7.70 -0.88 10.62
N SER A 282 -8.44 -1.42 9.66
CA SER A 282 -8.08 -1.41 8.24
C SER A 282 -8.09 -0.01 7.64
N SER A 283 -9.18 0.74 7.80
CA SER A 283 -9.40 1.97 7.03
C SER A 283 -8.70 3.20 7.61
N VAL A 284 -8.41 3.20 8.92
CA VAL A 284 -7.84 4.37 9.62
C VAL A 284 -6.43 4.07 10.13
N TYR A 285 -6.23 2.97 10.85
CA TYR A 285 -4.95 2.72 11.52
C TYR A 285 -3.90 2.07 10.63
N LYS A 286 -4.30 1.49 9.50
CA LYS A 286 -3.40 0.82 8.55
C LYS A 286 -3.49 1.39 7.13
N GLN A 287 -3.98 2.60 6.97
CA GLN A 287 -3.97 3.27 5.68
C GLN A 287 -2.53 3.57 5.20
N PRO A 288 -2.26 3.58 3.87
CA PRO A 288 -3.17 3.32 2.76
C PRO A 288 -3.01 1.91 2.14
N MET A 289 -2.95 0.85 2.96
CA MET A 289 -2.66 -0.52 2.48
C MET A 289 -3.54 -0.98 1.31
N ASP A 290 -4.84 -0.68 1.31
CA ASP A 290 -5.74 -1.12 0.23
C ASP A 290 -5.41 -0.45 -1.12
N LEU A 291 -4.98 0.81 -1.10
CA LEU A 291 -4.47 1.49 -2.31
C LEU A 291 -3.15 0.87 -2.78
N MET A 292 -2.27 0.51 -1.85
CA MET A 292 -0.98 -0.15 -2.17
C MET A 292 -1.22 -1.51 -2.84
N GLU A 293 -2.20 -2.27 -2.35
CA GLU A 293 -2.60 -3.55 -2.95
C GLU A 293 -3.19 -3.38 -4.34
N ILE A 294 -4.15 -2.45 -4.51
CA ILE A 294 -4.73 -2.13 -5.82
C ILE A 294 -3.63 -1.73 -6.81
N ASN A 295 -2.70 -0.88 -6.39
CA ASN A 295 -1.57 -0.46 -7.23
C ASN A 295 -0.65 -1.63 -7.60
N SER A 296 -0.43 -2.59 -6.71
CA SER A 296 0.40 -3.76 -6.99
C SER A 296 -0.16 -4.58 -8.16
N TYR A 297 -1.46 -4.86 -8.15
CA TYR A 297 -2.12 -5.55 -9.27
C TYR A 297 -2.24 -4.69 -10.52
N ARG A 298 -2.70 -3.45 -10.36
CA ARG A 298 -2.96 -2.53 -11.47
C ARG A 298 -1.69 -2.22 -12.26
N LEU A 299 -0.58 -1.93 -11.58
CA LEU A 299 0.65 -1.47 -12.21
C LEU A 299 1.55 -2.63 -12.66
N PHE A 300 1.60 -3.74 -11.91
CA PHE A 300 2.69 -4.70 -12.04
C PHE A 300 2.30 -6.11 -12.48
N GLU A 301 1.03 -6.41 -12.75
CA GLU A 301 0.60 -7.77 -13.15
C GLU A 301 1.49 -8.40 -14.24
N SER A 302 1.82 -7.65 -15.30
CA SER A 302 2.69 -8.14 -16.39
C SER A 302 4.18 -8.21 -16.04
N PHE A 303 4.59 -7.55 -14.95
CA PHE A 303 5.99 -7.40 -14.54
C PHE A 303 6.34 -8.23 -13.32
N PHE A 304 5.37 -8.78 -12.59
CA PHE A 304 5.61 -9.61 -11.42
C PHE A 304 6.46 -10.84 -11.79
N PRO A 305 7.51 -11.18 -11.01
CA PRO A 305 8.37 -12.32 -11.29
C PRO A 305 7.81 -13.66 -10.77
N THR A 306 6.57 -13.66 -10.30
CA THR A 306 5.82 -14.83 -9.81
C THR A 306 4.37 -14.72 -10.25
N LYS A 307 3.62 -15.82 -10.21
CA LYS A 307 2.18 -15.77 -10.52
C LYS A 307 1.43 -14.99 -9.45
N ILE A 308 0.50 -14.15 -9.90
CA ILE A 308 -0.48 -13.45 -9.08
C ILE A 308 -1.85 -13.60 -9.73
N PRO A 309 -2.96 -13.47 -8.98
CA PRO A 309 -4.29 -13.41 -9.57
C PRO A 309 -4.43 -12.30 -10.62
N ARG A 310 -5.00 -12.60 -11.78
CA ARG A 310 -5.32 -11.59 -12.80
C ARG A 310 -6.19 -10.47 -12.24
N PHE A 311 -5.81 -9.23 -12.57
CA PHE A 311 -6.54 -8.03 -12.18
C PHE A 311 -7.76 -7.79 -13.07
N TYR A 312 -8.91 -7.50 -12.45
CA TYR A 312 -10.14 -7.15 -13.16
C TYR A 312 -10.62 -5.74 -12.92
N TYR A 313 -10.51 -5.24 -11.69
CA TYR A 313 -10.83 -3.86 -11.35
C TYR A 313 -10.32 -3.56 -9.94
N GLY A 314 -10.03 -2.31 -9.62
CA GLY A 314 -9.76 -1.93 -8.25
C GLY A 314 -9.76 -0.42 -8.07
N ASP A 315 -10.44 0.07 -7.05
CA ASP A 315 -10.52 1.50 -6.74
C ASP A 315 -10.78 1.74 -5.25
N ILE A 316 -10.52 2.96 -4.80
CA ILE A 316 -10.66 3.41 -3.42
C ILE A 316 -11.11 4.87 -3.38
N SER A 317 -11.82 5.27 -2.32
CA SER A 317 -12.31 6.65 -2.16
C SER A 317 -11.83 7.30 -0.86
N ASN A 318 -11.23 8.50 -0.99
CA ASN A 318 -10.95 9.39 0.14
C ASN A 318 -12.23 9.89 0.84
N GLU A 319 -13.39 9.89 0.15
CA GLU A 319 -14.64 10.42 0.71
C GLU A 319 -15.29 9.47 1.71
N THR A 320 -15.10 8.16 1.53
CA THR A 320 -15.85 7.13 2.27
C THR A 320 -14.98 6.06 2.90
N SER A 321 -13.70 5.97 2.53
CA SER A 321 -12.80 4.83 2.82
C SER A 321 -13.23 3.51 2.21
N ASN A 322 -14.29 3.51 1.39
CA ASN A 322 -14.68 2.32 0.65
C ASN A 322 -13.60 2.02 -0.38
N PHE A 323 -13.39 0.73 -0.63
CA PHE A 323 -12.57 0.23 -1.71
C PHE A 323 -13.19 -1.03 -2.30
N ILE A 324 -12.74 -1.40 -3.48
CA ILE A 324 -12.97 -2.71 -4.04
C ILE A 324 -11.74 -3.12 -4.82
N LEU A 325 -11.40 -4.40 -4.73
CA LEU A 325 -10.41 -5.06 -5.59
C LEU A 325 -11.03 -6.34 -6.12
N ILE A 326 -11.11 -6.46 -7.44
CA ILE A 326 -11.63 -7.62 -8.15
C ILE A 326 -10.47 -8.29 -8.88
N THR A 327 -10.28 -9.58 -8.61
CA THR A 327 -9.30 -10.43 -9.29
C THR A 327 -9.97 -11.70 -9.82
N GLU A 328 -9.24 -12.49 -10.60
CA GLU A 328 -9.63 -13.88 -10.80
C GLU A 328 -9.74 -14.61 -9.45
N ARG A 329 -10.65 -15.58 -9.38
CA ARG A 329 -10.68 -16.55 -8.29
C ARG A 329 -9.62 -17.62 -8.56
N VAL A 330 -8.68 -17.79 -7.65
CA VAL A 330 -7.74 -18.92 -7.69
C VAL A 330 -8.52 -20.23 -7.64
N ALA A 331 -8.27 -21.10 -8.61
CA ALA A 331 -8.95 -22.38 -8.78
C ALA A 331 -8.35 -23.46 -7.86
N PHE A 332 -8.53 -23.27 -6.55
CA PHE A 332 -8.15 -24.26 -5.55
C PHE A 332 -8.86 -25.59 -5.79
N ALA A 333 -8.13 -26.69 -5.72
CA ALA A 333 -8.65 -28.05 -5.84
C ALA A 333 -9.67 -28.39 -4.75
N GLU A 334 -9.49 -27.80 -3.57
CA GLU A 334 -10.27 -28.00 -2.34
C GLU A 334 -10.32 -26.67 -1.58
N LEU A 335 -11.45 -26.28 -0.98
CA LEU A 335 -11.59 -24.97 -0.32
C LEU A 335 -11.33 -24.99 1.19
N ASP A 336 -11.29 -26.17 1.81
CA ASP A 336 -11.04 -26.30 3.26
C ASP A 336 -9.55 -26.44 3.63
N GLY A 337 -8.67 -26.60 2.63
CA GLY A 337 -7.22 -26.76 2.84
C GLY A 337 -6.80 -28.06 3.53
N THR A 338 -7.73 -29.00 3.77
CA THR A 338 -7.47 -30.23 4.53
C THR A 338 -7.40 -31.50 3.69
N GLY A 339 -7.85 -31.44 2.44
CA GLY A 339 -7.93 -32.63 1.62
C GLY A 339 -6.56 -33.21 1.29
N ARG A 340 -6.53 -34.54 1.21
CA ARG A 340 -5.31 -35.35 1.06
C ARG A 340 -5.30 -36.18 -0.21
N ARG A 341 -6.25 -35.96 -1.13
CA ARG A 341 -6.27 -36.68 -2.42
C ARG A 341 -5.01 -36.33 -3.22
N SER A 342 -4.53 -37.25 -4.05
CA SER A 342 -3.50 -36.90 -5.03
C SER A 342 -4.04 -35.84 -6.00
N LEU A 343 -3.21 -34.84 -6.28
CA LEU A 343 -3.49 -33.80 -7.27
C LEU A 343 -2.77 -34.13 -8.57
N ALA A 344 -3.41 -33.87 -9.71
CA ALA A 344 -2.74 -33.92 -11.00
C ALA A 344 -1.77 -32.73 -11.14
N PRO A 345 -0.76 -32.81 -12.03
CA PRO A 345 0.12 -31.68 -12.31
C PRO A 345 -0.65 -30.39 -12.59
N PHE A 346 -0.18 -29.29 -12.02
CA PHE A 346 -0.74 -27.94 -12.10
C PHE A 346 -2.11 -27.72 -11.43
N GLU A 347 -2.70 -28.74 -10.79
CA GLU A 347 -3.81 -28.50 -9.86
C GLU A 347 -3.30 -27.73 -8.64
N VAL A 348 -4.04 -26.70 -8.24
CA VAL A 348 -3.66 -25.83 -7.11
C VAL A 348 -4.13 -26.47 -5.80
N GLU A 349 -3.23 -26.62 -4.84
CA GLU A 349 -3.52 -27.10 -3.48
C GLU A 349 -4.54 -26.21 -2.78
N GLY A 350 -5.28 -26.71 -1.78
CA GLY A 350 -6.26 -25.88 -1.08
C GLY A 350 -5.64 -24.67 -0.37
N PRO A 351 -6.43 -23.62 -0.07
CA PRO A 351 -5.92 -22.47 0.65
C PRO A 351 -5.48 -22.90 2.05
N TYR A 352 -4.26 -22.57 2.43
CA TYR A 352 -3.74 -22.88 3.76
C TYR A 352 -4.15 -21.83 4.78
N GLU A 353 -4.38 -22.27 6.01
CA GLU A 353 -4.65 -21.35 7.11
C GLU A 353 -3.37 -20.93 7.83
N LYS A 354 -3.39 -19.68 8.27
CA LYS A 354 -2.35 -19.11 9.11
C LYS A 354 -2.12 -19.94 10.38
N CYS A 355 -0.85 -20.22 10.70
CA CYS A 355 -0.43 -21.00 11.87
C CYS A 355 -0.96 -22.46 11.88
N LYS A 356 -1.26 -23.03 10.71
CA LYS A 356 -1.69 -24.43 10.57
C LYS A 356 -0.78 -25.19 9.59
N ASP A 357 0.54 -25.10 9.75
CA ASP A 357 1.52 -25.78 8.87
C ASP A 357 1.29 -27.29 8.75
N PHE A 358 0.67 -27.93 9.75
CA PHE A 358 0.23 -29.33 9.68
C PHE A 358 -0.80 -29.62 8.57
N GLN A 359 -1.41 -28.60 7.96
CA GLN A 359 -2.25 -28.72 6.77
C GLN A 359 -1.45 -28.93 5.49
N LEU A 360 -0.17 -28.51 5.46
CA LEU A 360 0.69 -28.70 4.28
C LEU A 360 0.73 -30.19 3.89
N ARG A 361 0.76 -30.43 2.58
CA ARG A 361 0.64 -31.79 2.02
C ARG A 361 1.91 -32.61 2.19
N GLU A 362 3.06 -31.93 2.15
CA GLU A 362 4.40 -32.50 2.18
C GLU A 362 5.25 -31.79 3.26
N ARG A 363 6.57 -31.98 3.22
CA ARG A 363 7.50 -31.31 4.13
C ARG A 363 7.40 -29.79 3.98
N ASP A 364 7.04 -29.13 5.07
CA ASP A 364 7.00 -27.68 5.26
C ASP A 364 8.24 -26.97 4.72
N ALA A 365 9.43 -27.55 4.89
CA ALA A 365 10.68 -26.94 4.44
C ALA A 365 10.71 -26.61 2.93
N GLU A 366 10.06 -27.42 2.10
CA GLU A 366 9.99 -27.20 0.65
C GLU A 366 9.16 -25.95 0.32
N TYR A 367 8.02 -25.78 0.99
CA TYR A 367 7.11 -24.63 0.82
C TYR A 367 7.80 -23.32 1.19
N TYR A 368 8.43 -23.28 2.36
CA TYR A 368 9.14 -22.10 2.83
C TYR A 368 10.35 -21.78 1.95
N SER A 369 11.10 -22.79 1.47
CA SER A 369 12.16 -22.59 0.49
C SER A 369 11.63 -21.92 -0.78
N GLN A 370 10.45 -22.33 -1.25
CA GLN A 370 9.82 -21.72 -2.42
C GLN A 370 9.39 -20.27 -2.17
N LEU A 371 8.83 -19.96 -0.99
CA LEU A 371 8.52 -18.59 -0.60
C LEU A 371 9.78 -17.70 -0.52
N MET A 372 10.91 -18.24 -0.05
CA MET A 372 12.19 -17.53 -0.04
C MET A 372 12.66 -17.20 -1.45
N ARG A 373 12.54 -18.14 -2.40
CA ARG A 373 12.86 -17.88 -3.82
C ARG A 373 11.95 -16.79 -4.38
N VAL A 374 10.63 -16.90 -4.21
CA VAL A 374 9.69 -15.89 -4.71
C VAL A 374 9.98 -14.51 -4.13
N SER A 375 10.23 -14.41 -2.83
CA SER A 375 10.61 -13.15 -2.17
C SER A 375 11.91 -12.56 -2.74
N ALA A 376 12.93 -13.40 -2.97
CA ALA A 376 14.19 -12.98 -3.56
C ALA A 376 14.03 -12.47 -4.99
N ARG A 377 13.23 -13.14 -5.82
CA ARG A 377 12.94 -12.71 -7.20
C ARG A 377 12.24 -11.36 -7.25
N ILE A 378 11.30 -11.11 -6.32
CA ILE A 378 10.62 -9.82 -6.20
C ILE A 378 11.62 -8.73 -5.78
N ALA A 379 12.46 -9.00 -4.79
CA ALA A 379 13.48 -8.06 -4.37
C ALA A 379 14.45 -7.74 -5.52
N ALA A 380 14.93 -8.76 -6.26
CA ALA A 380 15.81 -8.59 -7.41
C ALA A 380 15.15 -7.81 -8.55
N ALA A 381 13.86 -8.07 -8.84
CA ALA A 381 13.07 -7.31 -9.80
C ALA A 381 13.00 -5.81 -9.45
N HIS A 382 12.92 -5.46 -8.16
CA HIS A 382 13.05 -4.05 -7.75
C HIS A 382 14.43 -3.49 -8.03
N LYS A 383 15.48 -4.21 -7.64
CA LYS A 383 16.88 -3.77 -7.82
C LYS A 383 17.29 -3.58 -9.28
N THR A 384 16.71 -4.37 -10.17
CA THR A 384 16.95 -4.30 -11.61
C THR A 384 16.04 -3.29 -12.32
N GLY A 385 15.19 -2.55 -11.59
CA GLY A 385 14.30 -1.54 -12.16
C GLY A 385 13.07 -2.10 -12.88
N ARG A 386 12.76 -3.40 -12.75
CA ARG A 386 11.64 -4.06 -13.42
C ARG A 386 10.26 -3.54 -12.99
N PHE A 387 10.16 -2.97 -11.79
CA PHE A 387 8.94 -2.31 -11.29
C PHE A 387 8.82 -0.83 -11.70
N GLY A 388 9.68 -0.34 -12.60
CA GLY A 388 9.67 1.04 -13.07
C GLY A 388 10.57 1.97 -12.25
N SER A 389 10.39 3.28 -12.44
CA SER A 389 11.20 4.30 -11.79
C SER A 389 10.87 4.47 -10.31
N GLU A 390 11.82 4.96 -9.52
CA GLU A 390 11.57 5.33 -8.12
C GLU A 390 10.48 6.42 -7.98
N GLU A 391 10.32 7.29 -8.97
CA GLU A 391 9.24 8.28 -9.01
C GLU A 391 7.85 7.62 -9.11
N LEU A 392 7.71 6.61 -9.97
CA LEU A 392 6.47 5.82 -10.07
C LEU A 392 6.19 5.11 -8.75
N LEU A 393 7.21 4.48 -8.14
CA LEU A 393 7.04 3.74 -6.88
C LEU A 393 6.67 4.66 -5.72
N ALA A 394 7.32 5.82 -5.59
CA ALA A 394 7.04 6.79 -4.55
C ALA A 394 5.64 7.40 -4.71
N SER A 395 5.29 7.82 -5.92
CA SER A 395 3.96 8.40 -6.20
C SER A 395 2.81 7.40 -6.10
N SER A 396 3.10 6.09 -6.18
CA SER A 396 2.12 5.01 -5.97
C SER A 396 2.02 4.54 -4.51
N GLY A 397 2.80 5.14 -3.59
CA GLY A 397 2.84 4.75 -2.17
C GLY A 397 3.59 3.44 -1.89
N LEU A 398 4.33 2.92 -2.87
CA LEU A 398 5.03 1.62 -2.79
C LEU A 398 6.51 1.77 -2.41
N SER A 399 7.11 2.94 -2.63
CA SER A 399 8.44 3.27 -2.10
C SER A 399 8.31 4.23 -0.93
N ARG A 400 8.97 3.90 0.19
CA ARG A 400 9.16 4.88 1.26
C ARG A 400 10.30 5.81 0.82
N PRO A 401 10.19 7.13 1.07
CA PRO A 401 11.33 8.02 0.88
C PRO A 401 12.53 7.43 1.63
N ARG A 402 13.68 7.28 0.96
CA ARG A 402 14.91 6.99 1.67
C ARG A 402 15.14 8.16 2.60
N ALA A 403 15.05 7.92 3.89
CA ALA A 403 15.54 8.92 4.81
C ALA A 403 17.01 9.18 4.51
N GLY A 404 17.41 10.44 4.60
CA GLY A 404 18.82 10.79 4.58
C GLY A 404 19.59 10.04 5.67
N SER A 405 20.91 10.15 5.67
CA SER A 405 21.81 9.51 6.62
C SER A 405 21.63 9.93 8.10
N ASP A 406 20.59 10.70 8.43
CA ASP A 406 20.33 11.17 9.80
C ASP A 406 19.31 10.27 10.50
N TRP A 407 19.83 9.40 11.36
CA TRP A 407 19.05 8.51 12.22
C TRP A 407 18.15 9.26 13.21
N ARG A 408 18.41 10.55 13.51
CA ARG A 408 17.51 11.36 14.35
C ARG A 408 16.18 11.64 13.66
N ALA A 409 16.14 11.70 12.33
CA ALA A 409 14.90 11.84 11.58
C ALA A 409 13.98 10.62 11.73
N TRP A 410 14.52 9.48 12.20
CA TRP A 410 13.76 8.28 12.55
C TRP A 410 13.32 8.26 14.02
N GLY A 411 13.55 9.33 14.77
CA GLY A 411 13.28 9.38 16.21
C GLY A 411 14.43 8.85 17.07
N GLY A 412 15.61 8.63 16.48
CA GLY A 412 16.81 8.24 17.18
C GLY A 412 17.23 9.23 18.27
N ASN A 413 17.58 8.73 19.46
CA ASN A 413 17.99 9.57 20.58
C ASN A 413 18.96 8.83 21.50
N PRO A 414 20.23 9.27 21.63
CA PRO A 414 21.20 8.57 22.48
C PRO A 414 20.90 8.75 23.98
N ALA A 415 20.17 9.80 24.35
CA ALA A 415 19.87 10.16 25.73
C ALA A 415 18.50 9.67 26.22
N ALA A 416 17.74 8.94 25.40
CA ALA A 416 16.41 8.45 25.77
C ALA A 416 16.07 7.11 25.10
N ALA A 417 15.09 6.40 25.66
CA ALA A 417 14.47 5.28 24.98
C ALA A 417 13.67 5.80 23.77
N THR A 418 13.75 5.10 22.64
CA THR A 418 13.12 5.52 21.37
C THR A 418 11.95 4.64 20.95
N GLY A 419 11.55 3.69 21.79
CA GLY A 419 10.38 2.84 21.60
C GLY A 419 9.24 3.25 22.52
N LEU A 420 8.47 2.25 22.96
CA LEU A 420 7.42 2.48 23.95
C LEU A 420 7.99 3.07 25.25
N PRO A 421 7.24 3.92 25.96
CA PRO A 421 7.64 4.40 27.27
C PRO A 421 8.02 3.23 28.20
N PRO A 422 9.20 3.26 28.86
CA PRO A 422 9.68 2.12 29.65
C PRO A 422 8.71 1.63 30.72
N GLN A 423 7.99 2.55 31.38
CA GLN A 423 7.02 2.19 32.42
C GLN A 423 5.82 1.43 31.85
N ASP A 424 5.27 1.89 30.72
CA ASP A 424 4.15 1.24 30.04
C ASP A 424 4.56 -0.14 29.55
N LEU A 425 5.73 -0.24 28.91
CA LEU A 425 6.24 -1.51 28.40
C LEU A 425 6.46 -2.52 29.53
N ARG A 426 7.05 -2.10 30.67
CA ARG A 426 7.27 -2.98 31.82
C ARG A 426 5.97 -3.62 32.32
N GLN A 427 4.88 -2.86 32.39
CA GLN A 427 3.57 -3.39 32.80
C GLN A 427 3.04 -4.42 31.79
N LYS A 428 3.20 -4.16 30.49
CA LYS A 428 2.78 -5.11 29.43
C LYS A 428 3.63 -6.37 29.44
N LEU A 429 4.94 -6.25 29.66
CA LEU A 429 5.85 -7.39 29.79
C LEU A 429 5.52 -8.23 31.02
N ALA A 430 5.22 -7.61 32.16
CA ALA A 430 4.80 -8.33 33.36
C ALA A 430 3.50 -9.13 33.13
N MET A 431 2.51 -8.53 32.44
CA MET A 431 1.29 -9.24 32.03
C MET A 431 1.59 -10.40 31.08
N ALA A 432 2.47 -10.20 30.10
CA ALA A 432 2.85 -11.27 29.18
C ALA A 432 3.58 -12.41 29.90
N VAL A 433 4.47 -12.10 30.85
CA VAL A 433 5.14 -13.10 31.70
C VAL A 433 4.11 -13.93 32.45
N ASP A 434 3.19 -13.31 33.18
CA ASP A 434 2.15 -14.05 33.90
C ASP A 434 1.25 -14.87 32.96
N PHE A 435 0.94 -14.31 31.79
CA PHE A 435 0.16 -15.01 30.79
C PHE A 435 0.85 -16.29 30.30
N VAL A 436 2.13 -16.24 29.91
CA VAL A 436 2.86 -17.41 29.40
C VAL A 436 3.27 -18.39 30.51
N SER A 437 3.54 -17.90 31.73
CA SER A 437 3.99 -18.75 32.84
C SER A 437 2.86 -19.41 33.60
N SER A 438 1.70 -18.75 33.68
CA SER A 438 0.61 -19.13 34.57
C SER A 438 -0.65 -19.48 33.78
N THR A 439 -1.16 -18.54 32.98
CA THR A 439 -2.50 -18.65 32.38
C THR A 439 -2.56 -19.63 31.21
N ALA A 440 -1.68 -19.44 30.22
CA ALA A 440 -1.63 -20.22 28.99
C ALA A 440 -0.48 -21.24 29.01
N ARG A 441 -0.05 -21.64 30.21
CA ARG A 441 1.11 -22.51 30.46
C ARG A 441 1.24 -23.72 29.53
N PRO A 442 0.17 -24.48 29.20
CA PRO A 442 0.30 -25.67 28.34
C PRO A 442 0.76 -25.37 26.91
N LEU A 443 0.68 -24.10 26.48
CA LEU A 443 1.05 -23.67 25.13
C LEU A 443 2.52 -23.27 24.98
N TYR A 444 3.26 -23.13 26.08
CA TYR A 444 4.61 -22.57 26.06
C TYR A 444 5.65 -23.53 26.67
N PRO A 445 6.92 -23.43 26.24
CA PRO A 445 7.99 -24.25 26.78
C PRO A 445 8.15 -24.09 28.29
N GLY A 446 8.60 -25.16 28.95
CA GLY A 446 8.66 -25.20 30.41
C GLY A 446 9.50 -24.11 31.05
N TYR A 447 10.55 -23.64 30.37
CA TYR A 447 11.49 -22.64 30.86
C TYR A 447 10.90 -21.23 31.00
N VAL A 448 9.74 -20.93 30.40
CA VAL A 448 9.11 -19.60 30.55
C VAL A 448 8.66 -19.31 32.00
N ARG A 449 8.57 -20.38 32.81
CA ARG A 449 8.25 -20.35 34.24
C ARG A 449 9.47 -20.12 35.12
N GLU A 450 10.67 -20.24 34.56
CA GLU A 450 11.91 -20.09 35.31
C GLU A 450 12.24 -18.60 35.47
N GLU A 451 12.60 -18.20 36.69
CA GLU A 451 12.95 -16.81 37.00
C GLU A 451 14.09 -16.29 36.10
N ARG A 452 15.04 -17.17 35.72
CA ARG A 452 16.13 -16.82 34.80
C ARG A 452 15.62 -16.34 33.45
N PHE A 453 14.62 -17.02 32.89
CA PHE A 453 14.04 -16.66 31.60
C PHE A 453 13.24 -15.36 31.74
N GLN A 454 12.44 -15.21 32.79
CA GLN A 454 11.63 -14.01 33.00
C GLN A 454 12.49 -12.75 33.13
N ARG A 455 13.62 -12.84 33.85
CA ARG A 455 14.60 -11.74 33.92
C ARG A 455 15.23 -11.45 32.57
N LYS A 456 15.65 -12.48 31.81
CA LYS A 456 16.20 -12.33 30.45
C LYS A 456 15.18 -11.67 29.52
N PHE A 457 13.94 -12.16 29.50
CA PHE A 457 12.84 -11.64 28.69
C PHE A 457 12.58 -10.17 28.98
N MET A 458 12.45 -9.80 30.27
CA MET A 458 12.26 -8.40 30.67
C MET A 458 13.45 -7.53 30.21
N SER A 459 14.69 -7.97 30.49
CA SER A 459 15.90 -7.21 30.14
C SER A 459 16.02 -6.99 28.63
N THR A 460 15.83 -8.05 27.84
CA THR A 460 15.98 -8.01 26.38
C THR A 460 14.92 -7.15 25.73
N MET A 461 13.66 -7.32 26.11
CA MET A 461 12.56 -6.57 25.51
C MET A 461 12.61 -5.08 25.86
N MET A 462 13.00 -4.73 27.10
CA MET A 462 13.23 -3.34 27.50
C MET A 462 14.41 -2.73 26.73
N THR A 463 15.50 -3.48 26.55
CA THR A 463 16.66 -3.03 25.77
C THR A 463 16.29 -2.81 24.30
N ARG A 464 15.61 -3.77 23.68
CA ARG A 464 15.15 -3.64 22.28
C ARG A 464 14.27 -2.41 22.09
N ALA A 465 13.34 -2.17 23.01
CA ALA A 465 12.48 -0.99 22.95
C ALA A 465 13.27 0.30 23.12
N ALA A 466 14.28 0.33 23.99
CA ALA A 466 15.15 1.48 24.15
C ALA A 466 15.90 1.85 22.86
N TYR A 467 16.23 0.89 22.00
CA TYR A 467 16.93 1.09 20.71
C TYR A 467 16.03 1.01 19.46
N HIS A 468 14.72 1.10 19.62
CA HIS A 468 13.78 0.81 18.52
C HIS A 468 14.04 1.64 17.25
N ALA A 469 14.20 2.96 17.37
CA ALA A 469 14.37 3.85 16.23
C ALA A 469 15.73 3.66 15.56
N GLU A 470 16.77 3.41 16.36
CA GLU A 470 18.12 3.17 15.86
C GLU A 470 18.20 1.85 15.10
N ILE A 471 17.62 0.77 15.62
CA ILE A 471 17.54 -0.52 14.93
C ILE A 471 16.75 -0.37 13.62
N ASP A 472 15.63 0.34 13.63
CA ASP A 472 14.82 0.56 12.43
C ASP A 472 15.55 1.39 11.39
N PHE A 473 16.23 2.47 11.79
CA PHE A 473 17.11 3.22 10.89
C PHE A 473 18.20 2.32 10.30
N TRP A 474 18.91 1.55 11.13
CA TRP A 474 19.99 0.68 10.69
C TRP A 474 19.53 -0.31 9.62
N LYS A 475 18.41 -1.00 9.86
CA LYS A 475 17.81 -1.94 8.91
C LYS A 475 17.50 -1.30 7.55
N HIS A 476 17.21 0.00 7.51
CA HIS A 476 16.86 0.73 6.30
C HIS A 476 17.99 1.59 5.71
N SER A 477 19.14 1.67 6.39
CA SER A 477 20.23 2.57 6.02
C SER A 477 21.03 2.07 4.81
N HIS A 478 21.19 0.75 4.67
CA HIS A 478 21.93 0.16 3.55
C HIS A 478 20.99 -0.16 2.39
N PRO A 479 21.12 0.48 1.22
CA PRO A 479 20.18 0.34 0.12
C PRO A 479 20.06 -1.10 -0.37
N ASP A 480 21.15 -1.88 -0.38
CA ASP A 480 21.13 -3.27 -0.87
C ASP A 480 20.25 -4.21 -0.04
N TYR A 481 20.00 -3.86 1.22
CA TYR A 481 19.11 -4.56 2.14
C TYR A 481 17.69 -3.99 2.17
N VAL A 482 17.34 -3.07 1.27
CA VAL A 482 16.00 -2.48 1.18
C VAL A 482 15.43 -2.74 -0.20
N ALA A 483 14.32 -3.46 -0.30
CA ALA A 483 13.69 -3.74 -1.58
C ALA A 483 12.16 -3.69 -1.48
N LEU A 484 11.46 -3.62 -2.62
CA LEU A 484 10.05 -3.98 -2.69
C LEU A 484 9.88 -5.44 -2.34
N GLY A 485 8.72 -5.77 -1.79
CA GLY A 485 8.35 -7.15 -1.50
C GLY A 485 7.12 -7.23 -0.62
N HIS A 486 6.60 -8.44 -0.50
CA HIS A 486 5.47 -8.74 0.37
C HIS A 486 5.89 -8.61 1.85
N GLN A 487 5.04 -7.99 2.70
CA GLN A 487 5.37 -7.75 4.12
C GLN A 487 4.68 -8.73 5.09
N ASN A 488 3.93 -9.69 4.57
CA ASN A 488 3.15 -10.66 5.35
C ASN A 488 3.01 -11.98 4.55
N LEU A 489 4.11 -12.48 3.98
CA LEU A 489 4.08 -13.62 3.03
C LEU A 489 4.09 -14.95 3.78
N ASN A 490 3.09 -15.11 4.65
CA ASN A 490 2.80 -16.38 5.28
C ASN A 490 2.17 -17.35 4.25
N ILE A 491 2.12 -18.64 4.57
CA ILE A 491 1.57 -19.67 3.68
C ILE A 491 0.11 -19.40 3.26
N ASP A 492 -0.68 -18.68 4.09
CA ASP A 492 -2.07 -18.32 3.78
C ASP A 492 -2.19 -17.27 2.66
N ASN A 493 -1.09 -16.56 2.36
CA ASN A 493 -0.99 -15.55 1.31
C ASN A 493 -0.29 -16.07 0.05
N ALA A 494 -0.19 -17.40 -0.09
CA ALA A 494 0.33 -18.08 -1.26
C ALA A 494 -0.58 -19.24 -1.68
N TYR A 495 -0.47 -19.66 -2.93
CA TYR A 495 -1.14 -20.83 -3.47
C TYR A 495 -0.14 -21.68 -4.24
N PHE A 496 -0.18 -22.99 -3.99
CA PHE A 496 0.87 -23.91 -4.40
C PHE A 496 0.36 -24.90 -5.43
N TRP A 497 1.24 -25.34 -6.32
CA TRP A 497 0.99 -26.46 -7.22
C TRP A 497 2.30 -27.18 -7.49
N ARG A 498 2.20 -28.41 -8.00
CA ARG A 498 3.35 -29.14 -8.53
C ARG A 498 3.30 -29.17 -10.05
N ASP A 499 4.45 -28.99 -10.70
CA ASP A 499 4.55 -29.15 -12.14
C ASP A 499 4.54 -30.63 -12.57
N ALA A 500 4.64 -30.90 -13.87
CA ALA A 500 4.67 -32.26 -14.40
C ALA A 500 5.86 -33.11 -13.91
N GLY A 501 6.93 -32.47 -13.40
CA GLY A 501 8.09 -33.12 -12.79
C GLY A 501 7.99 -33.23 -11.27
N GLY A 502 6.85 -32.89 -10.67
CA GLY A 502 6.64 -32.93 -9.22
C GLY A 502 7.26 -31.76 -8.45
N ARG A 503 7.84 -30.76 -9.13
CA ARG A 503 8.47 -29.62 -8.46
C ARG A 503 7.42 -28.66 -7.93
N LEU A 504 7.56 -28.26 -6.67
CA LEU A 504 6.70 -27.27 -6.05
C LEU A 504 6.95 -25.88 -6.64
N ASP A 505 5.87 -25.18 -6.99
CA ASP A 505 5.88 -23.77 -7.35
C ASP A 505 4.71 -23.07 -6.66
N CYS A 506 4.70 -21.74 -6.65
CA CYS A 506 3.63 -20.98 -6.04
C CYS A 506 3.36 -19.65 -6.72
N GLY A 507 2.14 -19.17 -6.52
CA GLY A 507 1.77 -17.78 -6.73
C GLY A 507 1.39 -17.14 -5.40
N ILE A 508 1.25 -15.83 -5.40
CA ILE A 508 1.01 -15.04 -4.19
C ILE A 508 -0.11 -14.02 -4.41
N TYR A 509 -0.76 -13.62 -3.33
CA TYR A 509 -1.81 -12.60 -3.31
C TYR A 509 -1.80 -11.84 -1.97
N ASP A 510 -2.77 -10.94 -1.73
CA ASP A 510 -2.90 -10.11 -0.51
C ASP A 510 -1.80 -9.05 -0.31
N PHE A 511 -1.62 -8.19 -1.31
CA PHE A 511 -0.55 -7.17 -1.35
C PHE A 511 -0.80 -5.92 -0.47
N GLY A 512 -1.63 -6.00 0.57
CA GLY A 512 -1.95 -4.85 1.45
C GLY A 512 -0.70 -4.16 2.00
N GLY A 513 0.32 -4.92 2.40
CA GLY A 513 1.59 -4.38 2.89
C GLY A 513 2.64 -4.13 1.80
N PHE A 514 2.40 -4.47 0.53
CA PHE A 514 3.45 -4.53 -0.48
C PHE A 514 4.13 -3.17 -0.67
N GLY A 515 5.45 -3.15 -0.54
CA GLY A 515 6.21 -1.91 -0.64
C GLY A 515 7.65 -2.07 -0.22
N SER A 516 8.40 -0.98 -0.25
CA SER A 516 9.83 -0.95 0.08
C SER A 516 10.03 -1.04 1.59
N SER A 517 10.87 -1.99 2.03
CA SER A 517 11.29 -2.16 3.43
C SER A 517 12.58 -2.98 3.49
N CYS A 518 13.21 -3.01 4.66
CA CYS A 518 14.36 -3.87 4.90
C CYS A 518 14.04 -5.37 4.65
N LEU A 519 15.01 -6.08 4.09
CA LEU A 519 14.89 -7.49 3.73
C LEU A 519 14.65 -8.35 4.97
N GLY A 520 15.39 -8.12 6.07
CA GLY A 520 15.19 -8.91 7.29
C GLY A 520 13.77 -8.85 7.84
N HIS A 521 13.07 -7.71 7.69
CA HIS A 521 11.66 -7.62 8.05
C HIS A 521 10.83 -8.57 7.17
N LYS A 522 10.93 -8.43 5.85
CA LYS A 522 10.16 -9.27 4.90
C LYS A 522 10.38 -10.75 5.12
N LEU A 523 11.63 -11.15 5.37
CA LEU A 523 11.97 -12.56 5.57
C LEU A 523 11.42 -13.10 6.87
N TYR A 524 11.51 -12.37 7.98
CA TYR A 524 10.88 -12.84 9.22
C TYR A 524 9.36 -12.99 9.07
N TRP A 525 8.69 -12.11 8.33
CA TRP A 525 7.25 -12.18 8.07
C TRP A 525 6.82 -13.30 7.10
N ILE A 526 7.75 -14.08 6.55
CA ILE A 526 7.46 -15.37 5.94
C ILE A 526 7.28 -16.45 7.02
N PHE A 527 8.08 -16.38 8.09
CA PHE A 527 8.18 -17.42 9.12
C PHE A 527 7.41 -17.11 10.40
N ASN A 528 6.90 -15.89 10.60
CA ASN A 528 6.33 -15.52 11.89
C ASN A 528 5.16 -16.43 12.31
N CYS A 529 4.44 -16.98 11.33
CA CYS A 529 3.37 -17.95 11.54
C CYS A 529 3.76 -19.42 11.26
N SER A 530 5.03 -19.72 10.96
CA SER A 530 5.48 -21.10 10.76
C SER A 530 5.64 -21.83 12.08
N ASP A 531 5.67 -23.16 12.06
CA ASP A 531 6.15 -23.93 13.20
C ASP A 531 7.60 -23.53 13.53
N PHE A 532 7.92 -23.43 14.83
CA PHE A 532 9.21 -22.89 15.24
C PHE A 532 10.36 -23.83 14.90
N GLU A 533 10.17 -25.14 15.01
CA GLU A 533 11.15 -26.16 14.63
C GLU A 533 11.59 -25.96 13.17
N GLN A 534 10.61 -25.70 12.28
CA GLN A 534 10.87 -25.40 10.88
C GLN A 534 11.77 -24.16 10.73
N PHE A 535 11.49 -23.09 11.47
CA PHE A 535 12.32 -21.89 11.45
C PHE A 535 13.72 -22.14 12.04
N ARG A 536 13.81 -22.72 13.24
CA ARG A 536 15.07 -22.97 13.96
C ARG A 536 16.02 -23.85 13.15
N ASP A 537 15.51 -24.94 12.60
CA ASP A 537 16.34 -25.99 12.00
C ASP A 537 16.80 -25.64 10.58
N ASN A 538 16.16 -24.64 9.92
CA ASN A 538 16.40 -24.35 8.50
C ASN A 538 16.73 -22.88 8.19
N LEU A 539 16.84 -22.00 9.20
CA LEU A 539 17.08 -20.57 8.99
C LEU A 539 18.30 -20.30 8.08
N ASP A 540 19.43 -20.98 8.31
CA ASP A 540 20.64 -20.75 7.52
C ASP A 540 20.46 -21.11 6.04
N ASP A 541 19.77 -22.22 5.76
CA ASP A 541 19.51 -22.67 4.40
C ASP A 541 18.49 -21.76 3.69
N TYR A 542 17.54 -21.20 4.43
CA TYR A 542 16.64 -20.18 3.90
C TYR A 542 17.37 -18.90 3.53
N LEU A 543 18.23 -18.39 4.41
CA LEU A 543 19.00 -17.18 4.14
C LEU A 543 19.91 -17.39 2.92
N ARG A 544 20.59 -18.53 2.82
CA ARG A 544 21.38 -18.89 1.62
C ARG A 544 20.52 -18.96 0.36
N THR A 545 19.38 -19.65 0.41
CA THR A 545 18.44 -19.77 -0.71
C THR A 545 18.01 -18.39 -1.21
N PHE A 546 17.70 -17.47 -0.29
CA PHE A 546 17.33 -16.11 -0.63
C PHE A 546 18.51 -15.36 -1.27
N ILE A 547 19.69 -15.38 -0.66
CA ILE A 547 20.87 -14.64 -1.15
C ILE A 547 21.29 -15.13 -2.54
N ASP A 548 21.33 -16.45 -2.73
CA ASP A 548 21.71 -17.06 -4.01
C ASP A 548 20.70 -16.71 -5.11
N THR A 549 19.41 -16.79 -4.81
CA THR A 549 18.35 -16.41 -5.77
C THR A 549 18.37 -14.91 -6.05
N TYR A 550 18.53 -14.08 -5.02
CA TYR A 550 18.56 -12.62 -5.14
C TYR A 550 19.72 -12.19 -6.03
N ARG A 551 20.91 -12.77 -5.83
CA ARG A 551 22.09 -12.53 -6.67
C ARG A 551 21.92 -13.05 -8.09
N THR A 552 21.41 -14.28 -8.26
CA THR A 552 21.20 -14.92 -9.57
C THR A 552 20.26 -14.07 -10.44
N ASP A 553 19.24 -13.48 -9.83
CA ASP A 553 18.25 -12.65 -10.52
C ASP A 553 18.66 -11.17 -10.64
N GLY A 554 19.92 -10.83 -10.33
CA GLY A 554 20.51 -9.51 -10.55
C GLY A 554 20.47 -8.55 -9.36
N GLY A 555 20.08 -9.03 -8.18
CA GLY A 555 20.21 -8.30 -6.92
C GLY A 555 21.67 -8.13 -6.47
N PRO A 556 21.97 -7.12 -5.64
CA PRO A 556 23.30 -6.88 -5.09
C PRO A 556 23.75 -8.02 -4.16
N HIS A 557 25.06 -8.10 -3.97
CA HIS A 557 25.65 -8.97 -2.96
C HIS A 557 25.33 -8.45 -1.56
N ILE A 558 24.89 -9.33 -0.67
CA ILE A 558 24.60 -9.02 0.73
C ILE A 558 25.24 -10.07 1.63
N ASP A 559 25.72 -9.62 2.78
CA ASP A 559 26.26 -10.44 3.86
C ASP A 559 25.14 -11.17 4.62
N VAL A 560 25.35 -12.47 4.84
CA VAL A 560 24.38 -13.38 5.48
C VAL A 560 24.22 -13.11 6.97
N GLU A 561 25.28 -12.73 7.68
CA GLU A 561 25.23 -12.46 9.12
C GLU A 561 24.49 -11.16 9.41
N VAL A 562 24.70 -10.14 8.57
CA VAL A 562 23.91 -8.90 8.61
C VAL A 562 22.43 -9.21 8.37
N LEU A 563 22.10 -10.02 7.36
CA LEU A 563 20.71 -10.38 7.08
C LEU A 563 20.09 -11.19 8.22
N ARG A 564 20.82 -12.16 8.77
CA ARG A 564 20.42 -12.96 9.94
C ARG A 564 20.11 -12.06 11.13
N MET A 565 20.99 -11.10 11.43
CA MET A 565 20.79 -10.12 12.50
C MET A 565 19.51 -9.29 12.26
N GLN A 566 19.25 -8.82 11.04
CA GLN A 566 18.01 -8.11 10.73
C GLN A 566 16.75 -8.98 10.96
N VAL A 567 16.80 -10.28 10.59
CA VAL A 567 15.69 -11.22 10.81
C VAL A 567 15.42 -11.42 12.30
N ILE A 568 16.45 -11.69 13.10
CA ILE A 568 16.30 -11.91 14.55
C ILE A 568 15.84 -10.64 15.28
N LEU A 569 16.37 -9.46 14.92
CA LEU A 569 15.90 -8.20 15.50
C LEU A 569 14.44 -7.88 15.10
N THR A 570 14.01 -8.29 13.90
CA THR A 570 12.58 -8.23 13.51
C THR A 570 11.74 -9.24 14.30
N ALA A 571 12.27 -10.41 14.63
CA ALA A 571 11.57 -11.36 15.49
C ALA A 571 11.30 -10.78 16.89
N LEU A 572 12.27 -10.09 17.49
CA LEU A 572 12.09 -9.37 18.75
C LEU A 572 11.06 -8.23 18.63
N GLU A 573 11.04 -7.53 17.50
CA GLU A 573 10.00 -6.55 17.20
C GLU A 573 8.59 -7.16 17.19
N ASN A 574 8.44 -8.28 16.49
CA ASN A 574 7.17 -8.99 16.43
C ASN A 574 6.75 -9.55 17.80
N LEU A 575 7.70 -10.07 18.59
CA LEU A 575 7.46 -10.48 19.98
C LEU A 575 6.90 -9.32 20.82
N GLN A 576 7.43 -8.09 20.65
CA GLN A 576 6.88 -6.90 21.30
C GLN A 576 5.43 -6.66 20.87
N PHE A 577 5.10 -6.78 19.57
CA PHE A 577 3.71 -6.65 19.12
C PHE A 577 2.79 -7.71 19.73
N MET A 578 3.27 -8.95 19.87
CA MET A 578 2.49 -10.03 20.48
C MET A 578 2.25 -9.81 21.98
N VAL A 579 3.25 -9.28 22.70
CA VAL A 579 3.10 -8.83 24.10
C VAL A 579 1.98 -7.80 24.22
N LEU A 580 1.91 -6.83 23.31
CA LEU A 580 0.85 -5.81 23.31
C LEU A 580 -0.52 -6.37 22.94
N ALA A 581 -0.57 -7.53 22.27
CA ALA A 581 -1.80 -8.20 21.86
C ALA A 581 -2.37 -9.15 22.93
N VAL A 582 -1.60 -9.51 23.98
CA VAL A 582 -2.07 -10.37 25.09
C VAL A 582 -3.42 -9.95 25.69
N PRO A 583 -3.72 -8.65 25.92
CA PRO A 583 -5.05 -8.24 26.40
C PRO A 583 -6.21 -8.68 25.51
N ASN A 584 -5.98 -8.83 24.20
CA ASN A 584 -7.02 -9.30 23.27
C ASN A 584 -7.23 -10.81 23.38
N CYS A 585 -6.23 -11.59 23.80
CA CYS A 585 -6.41 -13.02 24.08
C CYS A 585 -7.47 -13.26 25.15
N PHE A 586 -7.47 -12.45 26.22
CA PHE A 586 -8.48 -12.51 27.28
C PHE A 586 -9.89 -12.10 26.84
N LYS A 587 -10.00 -11.31 25.75
CA LYS A 587 -11.30 -10.96 25.16
C LYS A 587 -11.85 -12.08 24.28
N MET A 588 -10.96 -12.81 23.62
CA MET A 588 -11.30 -13.87 22.66
C MET A 588 -11.45 -15.25 23.31
N CYS A 589 -10.85 -15.48 24.47
CA CYS A 589 -11.01 -16.72 25.24
C CYS A 589 -11.31 -16.38 26.70
N ALA A 590 -12.40 -16.95 27.23
CA ALA A 590 -12.86 -16.61 28.57
C ALA A 590 -11.86 -17.10 29.62
N ALA A 591 -11.68 -16.32 30.70
CA ALA A 591 -10.71 -16.62 31.76
C ALA A 591 -10.80 -18.07 32.30
N LYS A 592 -12.03 -18.59 32.47
CA LYS A 592 -12.29 -19.95 32.97
C LYS A 592 -11.86 -21.07 32.01
N GLU A 593 -11.71 -20.77 30.72
CA GLU A 593 -11.42 -21.77 29.69
C GLU A 593 -9.93 -22.10 29.63
N TRP A 594 -9.05 -21.15 29.95
CA TRP A 594 -7.60 -21.31 29.93
C TRP A 594 -7.11 -22.50 30.76
N ALA A 595 -7.74 -22.76 31.91
CA ALA A 595 -7.36 -23.86 32.79
C ALA A 595 -7.56 -25.25 32.18
N THR A 596 -8.38 -25.38 31.13
CA THR A 596 -8.70 -26.66 30.48
C THR A 596 -8.12 -26.79 29.07
N ILE A 597 -7.41 -25.78 28.58
CA ILE A 597 -6.70 -25.84 27.30
C ILE A 597 -5.47 -26.74 27.48
N LYS A 598 -5.31 -27.73 26.61
CA LYS A 598 -4.20 -28.70 26.70
C LYS A 598 -3.01 -28.34 25.83
N ASP A 599 -3.29 -27.85 24.63
CA ASP A 599 -2.29 -27.53 23.61
C ASP A 599 -2.90 -26.58 22.56
N ARG A 600 -2.09 -26.23 21.55
CA ARG A 600 -2.46 -25.31 20.47
C ARG A 600 -3.51 -25.87 19.49
N HIS A 601 -3.76 -27.18 19.51
CA HIS A 601 -4.73 -27.85 18.64
C HIS A 601 -6.13 -27.86 19.24
N ASP A 602 -6.30 -27.44 20.50
CA ASP A 602 -7.61 -27.23 21.13
C ASP A 602 -8.51 -26.36 20.22
N PRO A 603 -9.74 -26.78 19.88
CA PRO A 603 -10.63 -26.05 18.96
C PRO A 603 -10.88 -24.59 19.33
N ARG A 604 -10.81 -24.24 20.62
CA ARG A 604 -10.95 -22.85 21.09
C ARG A 604 -9.79 -21.95 20.66
N ILE A 605 -8.66 -22.54 20.26
CA ILE A 605 -7.48 -21.87 19.73
C ILE A 605 -7.32 -22.14 18.23
N SER A 606 -7.40 -23.41 17.84
CA SER A 606 -7.09 -23.84 16.48
C SER A 606 -8.13 -23.36 15.47
N GLU A 607 -9.38 -23.16 15.86
CA GLU A 607 -10.43 -22.63 14.99
C GLU A 607 -10.57 -21.10 15.06
N ASN A 608 -11.31 -20.54 14.10
CA ASN A 608 -11.55 -19.10 14.02
C ASN A 608 -12.57 -18.67 15.08
N VAL A 609 -12.14 -17.89 16.07
CA VAL A 609 -13.01 -17.28 17.07
C VAL A 609 -13.62 -16.01 16.50
N ASP A 610 -14.95 -15.94 16.48
CA ASP A 610 -15.73 -14.87 15.84
C ASP A 610 -15.32 -14.62 14.36
N GLY A 611 -14.98 -15.71 13.66
CA GLY A 611 -14.52 -15.65 12.27
C GLY A 611 -13.09 -15.12 12.09
N LYS A 612 -12.27 -15.06 13.15
CA LYS A 612 -10.91 -14.50 13.10
C LYS A 612 -9.87 -15.49 13.60
N SER A 613 -8.70 -15.49 12.94
CA SER A 613 -7.53 -16.26 13.36
C SER A 613 -6.65 -15.53 14.38
N THR A 614 -7.09 -14.36 14.88
CA THR A 614 -6.28 -13.47 15.72
C THR A 614 -5.79 -14.13 17.02
N LEU A 615 -6.63 -14.92 17.69
CA LEU A 615 -6.23 -15.62 18.91
C LEU A 615 -5.11 -16.61 18.61
N ARG A 616 -5.33 -17.52 17.65
CA ARG A 616 -4.32 -18.49 17.17
C ARG A 616 -3.02 -17.81 16.78
N THR A 617 -3.10 -16.77 15.94
CA THR A 617 -1.93 -16.04 15.43
C THR A 617 -1.15 -15.42 16.58
N THR A 618 -1.83 -14.80 17.55
CA THR A 618 -1.16 -14.16 18.69
C THR A 618 -0.44 -15.17 19.56
N LEU A 619 -1.09 -16.29 19.91
CA LEU A 619 -0.49 -17.33 20.74
C LEU A 619 0.69 -18.01 20.05
N HIS A 620 0.54 -18.32 18.76
CA HIS A 620 1.58 -18.95 17.95
C HIS A 620 2.80 -18.05 17.77
N CYS A 621 2.60 -16.80 17.35
CA CYS A 621 3.69 -15.84 17.16
C CYS A 621 4.36 -15.47 18.50
N LEU A 622 3.60 -15.37 19.60
CA LEU A 622 4.16 -15.17 20.95
C LEU A 622 5.04 -16.37 21.34
N GLY A 623 4.57 -17.59 21.07
CA GLY A 623 5.30 -18.84 21.25
C GLY A 623 6.62 -18.86 20.47
N ASN A 624 6.56 -18.53 19.18
CA ASN A 624 7.76 -18.39 18.34
C ASN A 624 8.72 -17.35 18.92
N GLY A 625 8.23 -16.17 19.29
CA GLY A 625 9.09 -15.12 19.83
C GLY A 625 9.81 -15.49 21.13
N VAL A 626 9.12 -16.13 22.10
CA VAL A 626 9.78 -16.56 23.35
C VAL A 626 10.80 -17.68 23.11
N ARG A 627 10.60 -18.51 22.08
CA ARG A 627 11.54 -19.55 21.66
C ARG A 627 12.73 -18.99 20.90
N ILE A 628 12.51 -18.00 20.02
CA ILE A 628 13.60 -17.28 19.35
C ILE A 628 14.49 -16.58 20.37
N LEU A 629 13.89 -15.96 21.40
CA LEU A 629 14.66 -15.35 22.48
C LEU A 629 15.60 -16.35 23.17
N GLU A 630 15.08 -17.51 23.60
CA GLU A 630 15.85 -18.47 24.39
C GLU A 630 16.70 -19.42 23.54
N GLU A 631 16.08 -20.09 22.56
CA GLU A 631 16.71 -21.15 21.77
C GLU A 631 17.59 -20.62 20.63
N LEU A 632 17.34 -19.39 20.14
CA LEU A 632 18.18 -18.73 19.12
C LEU A 632 19.04 -17.58 19.68
N ARG A 633 19.08 -17.41 21.01
CA ARG A 633 19.92 -16.43 21.71
C ARG A 633 19.77 -15.01 21.16
N ALA A 634 18.51 -14.59 20.95
CA ALA A 634 18.23 -13.28 20.34
C ALA A 634 18.67 -12.10 21.22
N ASP A 635 18.79 -12.32 22.53
CA ASP A 635 19.43 -11.40 23.47
C ASP A 635 20.86 -11.08 23.07
N GLU A 636 21.65 -12.10 22.72
CA GLU A 636 23.04 -11.93 22.31
C GLU A 636 23.17 -11.26 20.94
N VAL A 637 22.24 -11.53 20.02
CA VAL A 637 22.18 -10.83 18.73
C VAL A 637 21.93 -9.34 18.94
N LEU A 638 21.02 -8.98 19.85
CA LEU A 638 20.77 -7.58 20.21
C LEU A 638 22.00 -6.94 20.87
N GLU A 639 22.65 -7.63 21.80
CA GLU A 639 23.89 -7.16 22.43
C GLU A 639 25.02 -6.97 21.41
N SER A 640 25.14 -7.89 20.44
CA SER A 640 26.10 -7.79 19.33
C SER A 640 25.83 -6.56 18.49
N TRP A 641 24.56 -6.32 18.12
CA TRP A 641 24.17 -5.14 17.38
C TRP A 641 24.52 -3.85 18.14
N VAL A 642 24.20 -3.77 19.44
CA VAL A 642 24.56 -2.60 20.27
C VAL A 642 26.07 -2.39 20.29
N ARG A 643 26.85 -3.45 20.52
CA ARG A 643 28.31 -3.37 20.62
C ARG A 643 28.97 -3.01 19.28
N GLU A 644 28.61 -3.71 18.22
CA GLU A 644 29.33 -3.67 16.94
C GLU A 644 28.82 -2.55 16.03
N VAL A 645 27.52 -2.34 16.00
CA VAL A 645 26.89 -1.33 15.14
C VAL A 645 26.78 0.00 15.86
N TYR A 646 26.05 0.04 16.97
CA TYR A 646 25.71 1.31 17.63
C TYR A 646 26.93 1.94 18.34
N VAL A 647 27.69 1.14 19.10
CA VAL A 647 28.91 1.62 19.77
C VAL A 647 30.09 1.61 18.80
N GLY A 648 30.37 0.46 18.17
CA GLY A 648 31.54 0.28 17.31
C GLY A 648 31.48 1.14 16.05
N ALA A 649 30.52 0.88 15.16
CA ALA A 649 30.46 1.55 13.86
C ALA A 649 29.96 3.00 13.93
N TRP A 650 29.02 3.33 14.83
CA TRP A 650 28.47 4.69 14.94
C TRP A 650 29.13 5.56 16.01
N GLY A 651 30.05 5.00 16.81
CA GLY A 651 30.77 5.74 17.85
C GLY A 651 29.87 6.32 18.95
N GLN A 652 28.69 5.72 19.18
CA GLN A 652 27.79 6.16 20.24
C GLN A 652 28.14 5.49 21.57
N GLU A 653 27.74 6.09 22.68
CA GLU A 653 27.75 5.41 23.98
C GLU A 653 26.50 4.55 24.14
N ALA A 654 26.65 3.33 24.65
CA ALA A 654 25.51 2.47 24.95
C ALA A 654 24.57 3.16 25.94
N LYS A 655 23.25 3.10 25.67
CA LYS A 655 22.20 3.56 26.58
C LYS A 655 22.35 2.87 27.93
N THR A 656 22.31 3.68 28.98
CA THR A 656 22.47 3.20 30.36
C THR A 656 21.26 2.38 30.81
N ASP A 657 21.45 1.59 31.87
CA ASP A 657 20.34 0.90 32.54
C ASP A 657 19.23 1.86 32.97
N ALA A 658 19.57 3.10 33.35
CA ALA A 658 18.58 4.12 33.72
C ALA A 658 17.69 4.49 32.52
N ILE A 659 18.27 4.70 31.33
CA ILE A 659 17.53 4.97 30.10
C ILE A 659 16.66 3.76 29.72
N ILE A 660 17.25 2.56 29.72
CA ILE A 660 16.57 1.32 29.33
C ILE A 660 15.37 1.05 30.24
N ARG A 661 15.53 1.25 31.55
CA ARG A 661 14.51 0.94 32.56
C ARG A 661 13.58 2.11 32.86
N GLY A 662 13.86 3.30 32.35
CA GLY A 662 13.15 4.54 32.67
C GLY A 662 13.30 4.96 34.13
N LEU A 663 14.49 4.79 34.70
CA LEU A 663 14.82 5.26 36.05
C LEU A 663 15.27 6.73 35.98
N PRO A 664 15.09 7.53 37.06
CA PRO A 664 15.67 8.85 37.15
C PRO A 664 17.19 8.79 36.88
N ALA A 665 17.68 9.75 36.09
CA ALA A 665 19.10 9.88 35.75
C ALA A 665 19.96 10.24 36.96
#